data_AF-A0A2U8E3L5-F1
#
_entry.id   AF-A0A2U8E3L5-F1
#
_cell.length_a   1.000
_cell.length_b   1.000
_cell.length_c   1.000
_cell.angle_alpha   90.00
_cell.angle_beta   90.00
_cell.angle_gamma   90.00
#
_symmetry.space_group_name_H-M   'P 1'
#
loop_
_entity.id
_entity.type
_entity.pdbx_description
1 polymer ?
#
loop_
_entity_poly.entity_id
_entity_poly.type
_entity_poly.pdbx_seq_one_letter_code
_entity_poly.pdbx_strand_id
1 'polypeptide(L)'
;MKTHRLPSLFALAAFFAFIVMHSPLMAQSTGQTVTVTGRVFNVDSGLYIKSAEVRLDGTNTIVYTEDGGLYSIVVPVGKVSLTASYANARSSTLTIEARVGAPNVLDFELQPISLSTGIGTTGTSKAISSSDLVVLEKFTVTSERAGQAQAFMEQKAADNAKTVIAVDQFGELTQGSVGEFMKYMPGVTLDLDDEGETAYVRVGGLDPKYAGFSMDGISLASATEGSTRANHFQQMSITAIESIEFNQTLLARMPANTPAGKFEMKTRYAFNRKKPEISFDLGLDGTGETIEWGSAYMPDNKKHRRTYIGGRLGFGGAFLKRRLGIEAAVSRYQQYRNDQRHTVQYTYPVAPHYNITDGQFHNPNPGTTFVSRNGHLEAVEGPSIRQIEWLDGPRIKTSESANLSLDFKITPELTFAIRSQYTYNENEYFNIYYQLLGTNRDDDMDVNLWAPTPGQHPTSTLTRWVVDPTGPGGTQALESVLTESPSFRVSKNENYMISPRLNYKKGPLEIQLRTAYSYSHTKLSDGDEGRFRAVRNRLGGIGWIAERPSTDSPEWTLTQTAGSLWTEPQNIGRAATYLWDTWYDDPHFVRNTQLSGYLDVTYAARVFGHPVTFRTGGASLRMFTDAVTAGSATTTSAPRDFKCPHSFRLLTTTFSTWISEASPVT
;
A
#
# COMPACT_ATOMS: atom_id res chain seq x y z
N MET A 1 -16.02 36.28 -58.73
CA MET A 1 -17.21 36.87 -58.07
C MET A 1 -18.45 36.24 -58.72
N LYS A 2 -19.51 35.91 -57.96
CA LYS A 2 -20.64 34.99 -58.33
C LYS A 2 -20.20 33.50 -58.34
N THR A 3 -20.65 32.56 -57.50
CA THR A 3 -21.97 32.07 -56.97
C THR A 3 -22.59 30.92 -57.77
N HIS A 4 -22.60 29.72 -57.16
CA HIS A 4 -23.45 28.51 -57.35
C HIS A 4 -23.90 28.05 -58.75
N ARG A 5 -23.72 26.74 -59.04
CA ARG A 5 -24.79 25.69 -59.04
C ARG A 5 -24.28 24.27 -59.41
N LEU A 6 -24.94 23.25 -58.86
CA LEU A 6 -24.99 21.83 -59.30
C LEU A 6 -25.86 21.70 -60.58
N PRO A 7 -25.75 20.68 -61.47
CA PRO A 7 -25.85 19.21 -61.21
C PRO A 7 -24.67 18.41 -61.86
N SER A 8 -24.64 17.09 -62.11
CA SER A 8 -25.52 15.90 -61.92
C SER A 8 -24.62 14.66 -61.67
N LEU A 9 -25.02 13.43 -61.30
CA LEU A 9 -26.23 12.59 -61.46
C LEU A 9 -26.49 11.95 -62.85
N PHE A 10 -25.46 11.32 -63.46
CA PHE A 10 -25.63 10.27 -64.50
C PHE A 10 -24.30 9.51 -64.78
N ALA A 11 -23.87 8.60 -63.90
CA ALA A 11 -22.64 7.80 -64.12
C ALA A 11 -22.53 6.43 -63.40
N LEU A 12 -23.54 5.99 -62.63
CA LEU A 12 -23.42 4.82 -61.74
C LEU A 12 -24.62 3.86 -61.80
N ALA A 13 -25.08 3.55 -63.01
CA ALA A 13 -26.26 2.70 -63.26
C ALA A 13 -26.02 1.53 -64.23
N ALA A 14 -24.76 1.20 -64.55
CA ALA A 14 -24.40 0.26 -65.62
C ALA A 14 -23.63 -1.00 -65.16
N PHE A 15 -23.61 -1.31 -63.86
CA PHE A 15 -22.85 -2.45 -63.31
C PHE A 15 -23.65 -3.40 -62.40
N PHE A 16 -24.99 -3.27 -62.35
CA PHE A 16 -25.84 -4.00 -61.40
C PHE A 16 -26.87 -4.92 -62.04
N ALA A 17 -26.61 -5.38 -63.27
CA ALA A 17 -27.56 -6.20 -64.03
C ALA A 17 -26.88 -7.20 -64.97
N PHE A 18 -26.12 -8.17 -64.44
CA PHE A 18 -26.04 -9.53 -65.01
C PHE A 18 -25.46 -10.52 -63.99
N ILE A 19 -25.91 -11.78 -64.07
CA ILE A 19 -25.66 -12.93 -63.16
C ILE A 19 -26.74 -13.10 -62.06
N VAL A 20 -27.91 -13.56 -62.51
CA VAL A 20 -28.82 -14.39 -61.71
C VAL A 20 -28.72 -15.81 -62.24
N MET A 21 -27.97 -16.68 -61.57
CA MET A 21 -28.05 -18.13 -61.76
C MET A 21 -28.02 -18.81 -60.41
N HIS A 22 -28.90 -19.80 -60.24
CA HIS A 22 -29.25 -20.36 -58.94
C HIS A 22 -28.19 -21.37 -58.47
N SER A 23 -27.72 -21.17 -57.24
CA SER A 23 -27.11 -22.22 -56.41
C SER A 23 -27.97 -22.34 -55.14
N PRO A 24 -28.40 -23.54 -54.73
CA PRO A 24 -29.11 -23.69 -53.46
C PRO A 24 -28.11 -23.49 -52.32
N LEU A 25 -28.04 -22.26 -51.80
CA LEU A 25 -27.34 -22.02 -50.55
C LEU A 25 -28.07 -22.82 -49.47
N MET A 26 -27.40 -23.84 -48.92
CA MET A 26 -27.85 -24.50 -47.70
C MET A 26 -27.91 -23.44 -46.61
N ALA A 27 -29.12 -22.96 -46.34
CA ALA A 27 -29.40 -22.14 -45.18
C ALA A 27 -29.11 -23.01 -43.95
N GLN A 28 -27.93 -22.84 -43.35
CA GLN A 28 -27.75 -23.25 -41.98
C GLN A 28 -28.86 -22.59 -41.17
N SER A 29 -29.72 -23.41 -40.57
CA SER A 29 -30.71 -22.91 -39.64
C SER A 29 -29.96 -22.20 -38.52
N THR A 30 -30.00 -20.88 -38.50
CA THR A 30 -29.67 -20.09 -37.32
C THR A 30 -30.68 -20.45 -36.25
N GLY A 31 -30.35 -21.49 -35.47
CA GLY A 31 -31.14 -21.91 -34.33
C GLY A 31 -31.37 -20.69 -33.46
N GLN A 32 -32.64 -20.42 -33.13
CA GLN A 32 -32.99 -19.30 -32.27
C GLN A 32 -32.16 -19.41 -30.99
N THR A 33 -31.52 -18.31 -30.58
CA THR A 33 -30.73 -18.25 -29.37
C THR A 33 -31.46 -17.48 -28.29
N VAL A 34 -31.32 -17.91 -27.04
CA VAL A 34 -31.87 -17.23 -25.86
C VAL A 34 -30.77 -17.04 -24.82
N THR A 35 -30.93 -16.03 -23.97
CA THR A 35 -30.02 -15.81 -22.85
C THR A 35 -30.49 -16.62 -21.64
N VAL A 36 -29.63 -17.48 -21.12
CA VAL A 36 -29.76 -18.08 -19.78
C VAL A 36 -29.03 -17.18 -18.79
N THR A 37 -29.65 -16.91 -17.66
CA THR A 37 -29.05 -16.15 -16.56
C THR A 37 -29.13 -16.94 -15.27
N GLY A 38 -28.30 -16.62 -14.28
CA GLY A 38 -28.34 -17.29 -12.99
C GLY A 38 -27.20 -16.86 -12.09
N ARG A 39 -27.01 -17.61 -11.00
CA ARG A 39 -25.90 -17.43 -10.07
C ARG A 39 -25.16 -18.72 -9.77
N VAL A 40 -23.87 -18.59 -9.44
CA VAL A 40 -23.06 -19.67 -8.86
C VAL A 40 -22.82 -19.38 -7.38
N PHE A 41 -23.23 -20.32 -6.54
CA PHE A 41 -23.07 -20.30 -5.09
C PHE A 41 -22.10 -21.40 -4.65
N ASN A 42 -21.15 -21.09 -3.78
CA ASN A 42 -20.27 -22.09 -3.17
C ASN A 42 -20.81 -22.43 -1.78
N VAL A 43 -21.17 -23.70 -1.58
CA VAL A 43 -21.76 -24.20 -0.32
C VAL A 43 -20.73 -24.21 0.82
N ASP A 44 -19.44 -24.33 0.51
CA ASP A 44 -18.35 -24.41 1.50
C ASP A 44 -18.01 -23.04 2.09
N SER A 45 -17.89 -22.01 1.25
CA SER A 45 -17.60 -20.64 1.71
C SER A 45 -18.83 -19.85 2.15
N GLY A 46 -20.05 -20.29 1.79
CA GLY A 46 -21.26 -19.53 2.05
C GLY A 46 -21.44 -18.28 1.18
N LEU A 47 -20.63 -18.15 0.12
CA LEU A 47 -20.59 -17.00 -0.79
C LEU A 47 -21.07 -17.34 -2.21
N TYR A 48 -21.71 -16.38 -2.85
CA TYR A 48 -21.81 -16.29 -4.31
C TYR A 48 -20.45 -15.87 -4.85
N ILE A 49 -19.93 -16.68 -5.78
CA ILE A 49 -18.54 -16.61 -6.20
C ILE A 49 -18.38 -15.90 -7.55
N LYS A 50 -17.51 -14.89 -7.59
CA LYS A 50 -17.05 -14.22 -8.80
C LYS A 50 -16.06 -15.11 -9.56
N SER A 51 -15.92 -14.91 -10.87
CA SER A 51 -14.92 -15.55 -11.74
C SER A 51 -15.02 -17.08 -11.82
N ALA A 52 -16.19 -17.65 -11.50
CA ALA A 52 -16.52 -19.05 -11.75
C ALA A 52 -16.80 -19.28 -13.24
N GLU A 53 -16.26 -20.35 -13.79
CA GLU A 53 -16.34 -20.68 -15.22
C GLU A 53 -17.65 -21.41 -15.50
N VAL A 54 -18.57 -20.78 -16.25
CA VAL A 54 -19.81 -21.40 -16.74
C VAL A 54 -19.66 -21.68 -18.23
N ARG A 55 -19.65 -22.97 -18.60
CA ARG A 55 -19.46 -23.44 -19.97
C ARG A 55 -20.73 -24.06 -20.53
N LEU A 56 -21.01 -23.80 -21.81
CA LEU A 56 -21.99 -24.54 -22.61
C LEU A 56 -21.38 -25.85 -23.11
N ASP A 57 -21.90 -26.98 -22.64
CA ASP A 57 -21.36 -28.28 -23.03
C ASP A 57 -21.64 -28.58 -24.51
N GLY A 58 -20.61 -29.05 -25.22
CA GLY A 58 -20.63 -29.24 -26.67
C GLY A 58 -20.18 -28.02 -27.49
N THR A 59 -19.86 -26.88 -26.86
CA THR A 59 -19.21 -25.74 -27.52
C THR A 59 -18.01 -25.24 -26.70
N ASN A 60 -17.21 -24.35 -27.30
CA ASN A 60 -16.15 -23.61 -26.59
C ASN A 60 -16.70 -22.32 -25.94
N THR A 61 -18.02 -22.19 -25.74
CA THR A 61 -18.62 -20.97 -25.17
C THR A 61 -18.51 -21.00 -23.65
N ILE A 62 -17.66 -20.11 -23.13
CA ILE A 62 -17.40 -19.91 -21.69
C ILE A 62 -17.83 -18.49 -21.31
N VAL A 63 -18.43 -18.34 -20.13
CA VAL A 63 -18.70 -17.06 -19.48
C VAL A 63 -18.29 -17.17 -18.02
N TYR A 64 -17.62 -16.14 -17.50
CA TYR A 64 -17.25 -16.06 -16.08
C TYR A 64 -18.33 -15.33 -15.27
N THR A 65 -18.51 -15.68 -13.99
CA THR A 65 -19.43 -14.96 -13.10
C THR A 65 -18.92 -13.57 -12.70
N GLU A 66 -19.84 -12.62 -12.64
CA GLU A 66 -19.65 -11.25 -12.15
C GLU A 66 -19.86 -11.19 -10.62
N ASP A 67 -19.67 -10.00 -10.03
CA ASP A 67 -19.84 -9.75 -8.59
C ASP A 67 -21.24 -10.19 -8.10
N GLY A 68 -21.32 -10.82 -6.92
CA GLY A 68 -22.54 -11.48 -6.44
C GLY A 68 -22.89 -12.77 -7.20
N GLY A 69 -21.91 -13.34 -7.91
CA GLY A 69 -21.93 -14.64 -8.58
C GLY A 69 -22.82 -14.75 -9.81
N LEU A 70 -23.23 -13.62 -10.41
CA LEU A 70 -24.17 -13.56 -11.54
C LEU A 70 -23.50 -13.98 -12.86
N TYR A 71 -24.19 -14.75 -13.71
CA TYR A 71 -23.76 -14.99 -15.09
C TYR A 71 -24.91 -14.79 -16.09
N SER A 72 -24.53 -14.59 -17.36
CA SER A 72 -25.43 -14.42 -18.49
C SER A 72 -24.80 -15.01 -19.75
N ILE A 73 -25.31 -16.16 -20.22
CA ILE A 73 -24.77 -16.90 -21.36
C ILE A 73 -25.84 -17.06 -22.46
N VAL A 74 -25.44 -16.87 -23.72
CA VAL A 74 -26.32 -17.06 -24.88
C VAL A 74 -26.22 -18.50 -25.36
N VAL A 75 -27.36 -19.20 -25.41
CA VAL A 75 -27.45 -20.62 -25.76
C VAL A 75 -28.47 -20.85 -26.88
N PRO A 76 -28.37 -21.96 -27.65
CA PRO A 76 -29.44 -22.38 -28.56
C PRO A 76 -30.74 -22.71 -27.79
N VAL A 77 -31.89 -22.44 -28.42
CA VAL A 77 -33.21 -22.91 -27.95
C VAL A 77 -33.27 -24.43 -28.00
N GLY A 78 -33.80 -25.04 -26.95
CA GLY A 78 -33.87 -26.49 -26.76
C GLY A 78 -33.20 -26.96 -25.46
N LYS A 79 -32.97 -28.26 -25.36
CA LYS A 79 -32.34 -28.88 -24.18
C LYS A 79 -30.82 -28.67 -24.23
N VAL A 80 -30.29 -27.87 -23.32
CA VAL A 80 -28.85 -27.54 -23.25
C VAL A 80 -28.29 -27.85 -21.85
N SER A 81 -27.06 -28.35 -21.81
CA SER A 81 -26.32 -28.58 -20.55
C SER A 81 -25.31 -27.47 -20.32
N LEU A 82 -25.30 -26.93 -19.11
CA LEU A 82 -24.36 -25.94 -18.64
C LEU A 82 -23.55 -26.56 -17.50
N THR A 83 -22.22 -26.44 -17.55
CA THR A 83 -21.31 -26.89 -16.50
C THR A 83 -20.67 -25.68 -15.84
N ALA A 84 -20.87 -25.54 -14.53
CA ALA A 84 -20.19 -24.54 -13.70
C ALA A 84 -18.99 -25.19 -12.98
N SER A 85 -17.83 -24.54 -13.02
CA SER A 85 -16.60 -24.99 -12.35
C SER A 85 -15.87 -23.85 -11.65
N TYR A 86 -15.16 -24.20 -10.58
CA TYR A 86 -14.43 -23.27 -9.72
C TYR A 86 -13.32 -24.01 -8.97
N ALA A 87 -12.22 -23.33 -8.65
CA ALA A 87 -11.13 -23.92 -7.89
C ALA A 87 -11.61 -24.43 -6.52
N ASN A 88 -11.05 -25.55 -6.05
CA ASN A 88 -11.41 -26.22 -4.79
C ASN A 88 -12.89 -26.66 -4.63
N ALA A 89 -13.73 -26.55 -5.67
CA ALA A 89 -15.12 -26.98 -5.68
C ALA A 89 -15.38 -28.06 -6.75
N ARG A 90 -16.34 -28.95 -6.47
CA ARG A 90 -16.77 -29.97 -7.44
C ARG A 90 -17.62 -29.30 -8.52
N SER A 91 -17.20 -29.42 -9.78
CA SER A 91 -17.97 -28.93 -10.92
C SER A 91 -19.38 -29.53 -10.95
N SER A 92 -20.36 -28.72 -11.29
CA SER A 92 -21.78 -29.10 -11.36
C SER A 92 -22.30 -28.89 -12.76
N THR A 93 -22.88 -29.94 -13.34
CA THR A 93 -23.52 -29.91 -14.67
C THR A 93 -25.02 -29.98 -14.48
N LEU A 94 -25.74 -28.99 -15.02
CA LEU A 94 -27.20 -28.92 -14.96
C LEU A 94 -27.76 -28.71 -16.38
N THR A 95 -28.92 -29.30 -16.66
CA THR A 95 -29.58 -29.21 -17.96
C THR A 95 -30.83 -28.35 -17.86
N ILE A 96 -30.99 -27.38 -18.75
CA ILE A 96 -32.17 -26.52 -18.88
C ILE A 96 -32.81 -26.69 -20.26
N GLU A 97 -34.14 -26.62 -20.32
CA GLU A 97 -34.88 -26.52 -21.57
C GLU A 97 -35.07 -25.03 -21.91
N ALA A 98 -34.15 -24.48 -22.69
CA ALA A 98 -34.09 -23.06 -23.00
C ALA A 98 -35.18 -22.68 -24.02
N ARG A 99 -36.11 -21.80 -23.64
CA ARG A 99 -37.30 -21.43 -24.43
C ARG A 99 -37.35 -19.92 -24.73
N VAL A 100 -37.86 -19.55 -25.91
CA VAL A 100 -38.08 -18.14 -26.28
C VAL A 100 -39.20 -17.54 -25.43
N GLY A 101 -38.98 -16.33 -24.91
CA GLY A 101 -39.96 -15.60 -24.10
C GLY A 101 -40.16 -16.12 -22.66
N ALA A 102 -39.52 -17.22 -22.28
CA ALA A 102 -39.54 -17.74 -20.91
C ALA A 102 -38.39 -17.16 -20.07
N PRO A 103 -38.53 -17.05 -18.73
CA PRO A 103 -37.43 -16.74 -17.83
C PRO A 103 -36.48 -17.95 -17.73
N ASN A 104 -35.47 -17.99 -18.60
CA ASN A 104 -34.43 -19.03 -18.59
C ASN A 104 -33.44 -18.75 -17.45
N VAL A 105 -33.79 -19.18 -16.22
CA VAL A 105 -32.96 -19.01 -15.02
C VAL A 105 -32.42 -20.36 -14.55
N LEU A 106 -31.11 -20.44 -14.29
CA LEU A 106 -30.45 -21.64 -13.80
C LEU A 106 -29.36 -21.29 -12.77
N ASP A 107 -29.63 -21.57 -11.49
CA ASP A 107 -28.65 -21.37 -10.42
C ASP A 107 -27.85 -22.65 -10.14
N PHE A 108 -26.57 -22.50 -9.84
CA PHE A 108 -25.66 -23.58 -9.46
C PHE A 108 -25.29 -23.48 -7.98
N GLU A 109 -25.36 -24.60 -7.26
CA GLU A 109 -24.74 -24.75 -5.94
C GLU A 109 -23.57 -25.72 -6.04
N LEU A 110 -22.34 -25.20 -5.98
CA LEU A 110 -21.11 -26.00 -6.03
C LEU A 110 -20.81 -26.58 -4.64
N GLN A 111 -20.56 -27.88 -4.61
CA GLN A 111 -20.20 -28.62 -3.41
C GLN A 111 -18.68 -28.58 -3.19
N PRO A 112 -18.19 -28.60 -1.94
CA PRO A 112 -16.75 -28.75 -1.68
C PRO A 112 -16.20 -30.01 -2.32
N ILE A 113 -14.93 -29.97 -2.72
CA ILE A 113 -14.14 -31.19 -2.91
C ILE A 113 -13.86 -31.75 -1.51
N SER A 114 -14.71 -32.65 -1.03
CA SER A 114 -14.39 -33.46 0.13
C SER A 114 -13.11 -34.23 -0.16
N LEU A 115 -12.06 -34.01 0.63
CA LEU A 115 -11.13 -35.10 0.90
C LEU A 115 -11.99 -36.20 1.52
N SER A 116 -12.17 -37.31 0.79
CA SER A 116 -12.48 -38.54 1.48
C SER A 116 -11.29 -38.79 2.41
N THR A 117 -11.53 -38.79 3.72
CA THR A 117 -10.69 -39.49 4.70
C THR A 117 -10.84 -40.99 4.52
N GLY A 118 -10.67 -41.44 3.27
CA GLY A 118 -10.22 -42.78 2.95
C GLY A 118 -8.77 -42.89 3.37
N ILE A 119 -8.55 -42.99 4.68
CA ILE A 119 -7.44 -43.80 5.17
C ILE A 119 -7.70 -45.17 4.56
N GLY A 120 -6.92 -45.51 3.54
CA GLY A 120 -6.95 -46.83 2.93
C GLY A 120 -6.44 -47.85 3.93
N THR A 121 -7.29 -48.34 4.82
CA THR A 121 -7.01 -49.55 5.60
C THR A 121 -7.17 -50.76 4.69
N THR A 122 -6.18 -50.96 3.81
CA THR A 122 -5.77 -52.32 3.41
C THR A 122 -5.20 -53.01 4.65
N GLY A 123 -6.10 -53.43 5.53
CA GLY A 123 -5.80 -53.95 6.86
C GLY A 123 -7.10 -54.24 7.60
N THR A 124 -7.28 -55.48 8.03
CA THR A 124 -8.49 -56.00 8.69
C THR A 124 -8.79 -55.28 10.01
N SER A 125 -9.55 -54.18 9.95
CA SER A 125 -10.03 -53.47 11.14
C SER A 125 -11.35 -54.05 11.63
N LYS A 126 -11.26 -54.87 12.67
CA LYS A 126 -12.33 -55.33 13.57
C LYS A 126 -13.36 -54.22 13.83
N ALA A 127 -14.66 -54.55 13.74
CA ALA A 127 -15.73 -53.60 13.99
C ALA A 127 -15.59 -52.96 15.39
N ILE A 128 -15.37 -51.64 15.42
CA ILE A 128 -15.42 -50.83 16.64
C ILE A 128 -16.90 -50.54 16.91
N SER A 129 -17.37 -50.89 18.10
CA SER A 129 -18.77 -50.69 18.49
C SER A 129 -19.07 -49.20 18.61
N SER A 130 -20.30 -48.80 18.30
CA SER A 130 -20.73 -47.40 18.14
C SER A 130 -20.87 -46.59 19.44
N SER A 131 -20.23 -47.01 20.54
CA SER A 131 -20.33 -46.40 21.88
C SER A 131 -19.16 -45.47 22.24
N ASP A 132 -17.99 -45.63 21.62
CA ASP A 132 -16.79 -44.81 21.90
C ASP A 132 -16.35 -43.94 20.71
N LEU A 133 -17.22 -43.78 19.71
CA LEU A 133 -16.93 -42.95 18.55
C LEU A 133 -17.18 -41.48 18.90
N VAL A 134 -16.15 -40.81 19.42
CA VAL A 134 -16.15 -39.36 19.65
C VAL A 134 -16.25 -38.65 18.31
N VAL A 135 -17.47 -38.35 17.90
CA VAL A 135 -17.76 -37.44 16.79
C VAL A 135 -17.37 -36.04 17.26
N LEU A 136 -16.14 -35.65 16.97
CA LEU A 136 -15.71 -34.25 17.09
C LEU A 136 -16.60 -33.38 16.20
N GLU A 137 -16.97 -32.19 16.68
CA GLU A 137 -17.66 -31.22 15.85
C GLU A 137 -16.85 -30.89 14.59
N LYS A 138 -17.55 -30.51 13.52
CA LYS A 138 -16.98 -30.31 12.18
C LYS A 138 -16.01 -29.12 12.16
N PHE A 139 -14.75 -29.35 12.51
CA PHE A 139 -13.66 -28.39 12.32
C PHE A 139 -13.55 -28.03 10.84
N THR A 140 -13.89 -26.79 10.50
CA THR A 140 -14.13 -26.34 9.12
C THR A 140 -13.19 -25.17 8.81
N VAL A 141 -12.08 -25.46 8.11
CA VAL A 141 -11.15 -24.43 7.61
C VAL A 141 -11.60 -24.03 6.19
N THR A 142 -12.51 -23.07 6.10
CA THR A 142 -13.11 -22.64 4.82
C THR A 142 -12.67 -21.26 4.33
N SER A 143 -12.37 -20.31 5.20
CA SER A 143 -12.03 -18.93 4.82
C SER A 143 -10.80 -18.86 3.91
N GLU A 144 -9.62 -19.24 4.41
CA GLU A 144 -8.36 -19.21 3.65
C GLU A 144 -8.47 -19.94 2.29
N ARG A 145 -9.08 -21.14 2.29
CA ARG A 145 -9.23 -21.96 1.07
C ARG A 145 -10.19 -21.32 0.05
N ALA A 146 -11.17 -20.55 0.51
CA ALA A 146 -12.09 -19.80 -0.35
C ALA A 146 -11.42 -18.56 -0.95
N GLY A 147 -10.70 -17.77 -0.13
CA GLY A 147 -9.94 -16.61 -0.59
C GLY A 147 -8.87 -16.97 -1.62
N GLN A 148 -8.08 -18.02 -1.37
CA GLN A 148 -7.10 -18.54 -2.34
C GLN A 148 -7.75 -19.01 -3.65
N ALA A 149 -8.89 -19.73 -3.58
CA ALA A 149 -9.62 -20.17 -4.77
C ALA A 149 -10.17 -18.98 -5.58
N GLN A 150 -10.67 -17.94 -4.90
CA GLN A 150 -11.15 -16.72 -5.54
C GLN A 150 -10.03 -15.94 -6.21
N ALA A 151 -8.90 -15.74 -5.51
CA ALA A 151 -7.73 -15.08 -6.05
C ALA A 151 -7.19 -15.83 -7.30
N PHE A 152 -7.09 -17.16 -7.24
CA PHE A 152 -6.66 -17.98 -8.37
C PHE A 152 -7.62 -17.90 -9.57
N MET A 153 -8.93 -17.97 -9.35
CA MET A 153 -9.91 -17.88 -10.43
C MET A 153 -9.96 -16.47 -11.06
N GLU A 154 -9.76 -15.42 -10.27
CA GLU A 154 -9.61 -14.04 -10.78
C GLU A 154 -8.34 -13.88 -11.62
N GLN A 155 -7.22 -14.49 -11.23
CA GLN A 155 -5.99 -14.53 -12.04
C GLN A 155 -6.21 -15.30 -13.35
N LYS A 156 -6.86 -16.47 -13.30
CA LYS A 156 -7.19 -17.30 -14.49
C LYS A 156 -8.09 -16.56 -15.48
N ALA A 157 -8.99 -15.71 -15.00
CA ALA A 157 -9.92 -14.94 -15.81
C ALA A 157 -9.37 -13.57 -16.29
N ALA A 158 -8.13 -13.20 -15.96
CA ALA A 158 -7.57 -11.89 -16.28
C ALA A 158 -6.99 -11.81 -17.71
N ASP A 159 -7.24 -10.69 -18.40
CA ASP A 159 -6.66 -10.38 -19.72
C ASP A 159 -5.14 -10.11 -19.68
N ASN A 160 -4.53 -10.00 -18.50
CA ASN A 160 -3.18 -9.49 -18.29
C ASN A 160 -2.41 -10.26 -17.20
N ALA A 161 -1.10 -10.05 -17.12
CA ALA A 161 -0.28 -10.53 -16.01
C ALA A 161 -0.67 -9.79 -14.71
N LYS A 162 -1.63 -10.39 -14.00
CA LYS A 162 -2.18 -9.92 -12.73
C LYS A 162 -1.85 -10.96 -11.64
N THR A 163 -1.30 -10.50 -10.54
CA THR A 163 -1.26 -11.25 -9.27
C THR A 163 -2.42 -10.78 -8.41
N VAL A 164 -3.13 -11.70 -7.78
CA VAL A 164 -4.22 -11.38 -6.82
C VAL A 164 -3.92 -12.10 -5.52
N ILE A 165 -4.00 -11.38 -4.40
CA ILE A 165 -3.81 -11.94 -3.07
C ILE A 165 -5.03 -11.58 -2.23
N ALA A 166 -5.68 -12.59 -1.63
CA ALA A 166 -6.81 -12.38 -0.74
C ALA A 166 -6.31 -12.05 0.68
N VAL A 167 -7.00 -11.14 1.38
CA VAL A 167 -6.58 -10.67 2.71
C VAL A 167 -6.73 -11.76 3.77
N ASP A 168 -7.76 -12.59 3.64
CA ASP A 168 -8.07 -13.70 4.55
C ASP A 168 -7.03 -14.84 4.54
N GLN A 169 -6.17 -14.90 3.53
CA GLN A 169 -5.08 -15.88 3.45
C GLN A 169 -4.00 -15.68 4.55
N PHE A 170 -3.84 -14.46 5.05
CA PHE A 170 -2.75 -14.12 6.00
C PHE A 170 -3.26 -13.96 7.44
N GLY A 171 -4.51 -14.34 7.69
CA GLY A 171 -5.16 -14.18 8.98
C GLY A 171 -5.40 -12.71 9.34
N GLU A 172 -5.42 -12.42 10.63
CA GLU A 172 -5.54 -11.05 11.11
C GLU A 172 -4.18 -10.36 11.10
N LEU A 173 -4.01 -9.41 10.19
CA LEU A 173 -2.82 -8.57 10.11
C LEU A 173 -2.83 -7.59 11.29
N THR A 174 -1.92 -7.79 12.23
CA THR A 174 -1.73 -6.90 13.36
C THR A 174 -1.60 -5.44 12.89
N GLN A 175 -2.23 -4.52 13.62
CA GLN A 175 -2.32 -3.09 13.31
C GLN A 175 -3.21 -2.69 12.11
N GLY A 176 -3.71 -3.63 11.29
CA GLY A 176 -4.57 -3.33 10.14
C GLY A 176 -3.88 -2.56 9.00
N SER A 177 -2.54 -2.58 8.95
CA SER A 177 -1.74 -1.87 7.94
C SER A 177 -1.72 -2.61 6.59
N VAL A 178 -1.87 -1.85 5.50
CA VAL A 178 -1.66 -2.38 4.14
C VAL A 178 -0.19 -2.72 3.89
N GLY A 179 0.76 -1.95 4.46
CA GLY A 179 2.19 -2.16 4.26
C GLY A 179 2.68 -3.52 4.77
N GLU A 180 2.12 -4.01 5.89
CA GLU A 180 2.46 -5.33 6.43
C GLU A 180 2.04 -6.46 5.47
N PHE A 181 0.89 -6.32 4.82
CA PHE A 181 0.43 -7.27 3.81
C PHE A 181 1.30 -7.27 2.54
N MET A 182 1.86 -6.11 2.16
CA MET A 182 2.71 -6.00 0.98
C MET A 182 4.00 -6.84 1.10
N LYS A 183 4.43 -7.23 2.31
CA LYS A 183 5.55 -8.17 2.53
C LYS A 183 5.34 -9.53 1.88
N TYR A 184 4.09 -9.94 1.71
CA TYR A 184 3.73 -11.22 1.12
C TYR A 184 3.51 -11.15 -0.40
N MET A 185 3.64 -9.97 -1.01
CA MET A 185 3.39 -9.80 -2.43
C MET A 185 4.66 -10.12 -3.26
N PRO A 186 4.59 -11.05 -4.24
CA PRO A 186 5.77 -11.39 -5.04
C PRO A 186 6.11 -10.26 -6.02
N GLY A 187 7.41 -10.06 -6.27
CA GLY A 187 7.91 -9.09 -7.24
C GLY A 187 7.94 -7.63 -6.75
N VAL A 188 7.66 -7.39 -5.46
CA VAL A 188 7.77 -6.07 -4.84
C VAL A 188 8.95 -6.00 -3.88
N THR A 189 9.49 -4.80 -3.69
CA THR A 189 10.47 -4.47 -2.65
C THR A 189 9.86 -3.38 -1.78
N LEU A 190 10.15 -3.42 -0.47
CA LEU A 190 9.54 -2.50 0.47
C LEU A 190 10.56 -1.47 0.94
N ASP A 191 10.14 -0.21 0.90
CA ASP A 191 10.86 0.86 1.58
C ASP A 191 10.29 0.95 2.99
N LEU A 192 11.14 0.71 3.97
CA LEU A 192 10.81 0.94 5.36
C LEU A 192 10.98 2.43 5.70
N ASP A 193 10.19 2.92 6.65
CA ASP A 193 10.49 4.19 7.34
C ASP A 193 11.69 4.02 8.30
N ASP A 194 12.14 5.13 8.91
CA ASP A 194 13.26 5.13 9.85
C ASP A 194 12.97 4.27 11.11
N GLU A 195 11.70 3.94 11.32
CA GLU A 195 11.13 3.10 12.36
C GLU A 195 10.94 1.62 11.92
N GLY A 196 11.32 1.24 10.71
CA GLY A 196 11.25 -0.15 10.25
C GLY A 196 9.82 -0.67 9.93
N GLU A 197 8.82 0.21 9.88
CA GLU A 197 7.51 -0.13 9.30
C GLU A 197 7.53 0.07 7.79
N THR A 198 6.66 -0.64 7.07
CA THR A 198 6.58 -0.53 5.62
C THR A 198 5.86 0.75 5.21
N ALA A 199 6.61 1.72 4.68
CA ALA A 199 6.13 3.05 4.28
C ALA A 199 5.71 3.11 2.80
N TYR A 200 6.53 2.54 1.90
CA TYR A 200 6.28 2.52 0.46
C TYR A 200 6.64 1.18 -0.19
N VAL A 201 6.28 1.05 -1.47
CA VAL A 201 6.65 -0.10 -2.30
C VAL A 201 7.40 0.34 -3.56
N ARG A 202 8.42 -0.43 -3.92
CA ARG A 202 9.10 -0.41 -5.22
C ARG A 202 8.73 -1.65 -6.00
N VAL A 203 8.65 -1.51 -7.32
CA VAL A 203 8.37 -2.64 -8.22
C VAL A 203 9.43 -2.64 -9.31
N GLY A 204 10.11 -3.78 -9.51
CA GLY A 204 11.21 -3.90 -10.47
C GLY A 204 12.36 -2.90 -10.24
N GLY A 205 12.58 -2.47 -9.00
CA GLY A 205 13.59 -1.46 -8.64
C GLY A 205 13.22 0.01 -8.96
N LEU A 206 12.06 0.26 -9.56
CA LEU A 206 11.58 1.62 -9.84
C LEU A 206 11.19 2.36 -8.56
N ASP A 207 11.42 3.68 -8.57
CA ASP A 207 11.02 4.62 -7.51
C ASP A 207 9.51 4.51 -7.18
N PRO A 208 9.11 4.53 -5.88
CA PRO A 208 7.71 4.37 -5.47
C PRO A 208 6.71 5.32 -6.15
N LYS A 209 7.14 6.51 -6.62
CA LYS A 209 6.28 7.44 -7.37
C LYS A 209 5.76 6.91 -8.72
N TYR A 210 6.32 5.80 -9.20
CA TYR A 210 5.90 5.12 -10.43
C TYR A 210 4.90 3.97 -10.18
N ALA A 211 4.70 3.55 -8.93
CA ALA A 211 3.70 2.56 -8.55
C ALA A 211 2.33 3.22 -8.35
N GLY A 212 1.30 2.66 -8.99
CA GLY A 212 -0.07 3.14 -8.85
C GLY A 212 -0.81 2.49 -7.70
N PHE A 213 -1.61 3.27 -6.96
CA PHE A 213 -2.57 2.75 -5.99
C PHE A 213 -3.98 3.27 -6.25
N SER A 214 -4.95 2.37 -6.13
CA SER A 214 -6.37 2.73 -6.11
C SER A 214 -7.19 1.73 -5.29
N MET A 215 -8.36 2.18 -4.86
CA MET A 215 -9.38 1.33 -4.26
C MET A 215 -10.63 1.35 -5.16
N ASP A 216 -11.12 0.19 -5.56
CA ASP A 216 -12.26 0.02 -6.47
C ASP A 216 -12.23 0.94 -7.72
N GLY A 217 -11.06 1.07 -8.33
CA GLY A 217 -10.80 1.84 -9.54
C GLY A 217 -10.56 3.34 -9.31
N ILE A 218 -10.56 3.81 -8.06
CA ILE A 218 -10.42 5.22 -7.70
C ILE A 218 -9.03 5.50 -7.11
N SER A 219 -8.33 6.51 -7.65
CA SER A 219 -7.07 7.00 -7.10
C SER A 219 -7.24 7.50 -5.66
N LEU A 220 -6.35 7.09 -4.77
CA LEU A 220 -6.31 7.57 -3.39
C LEU A 220 -5.55 8.91 -3.30
N ALA A 221 -6.00 9.79 -2.40
CA ALA A 221 -5.21 10.92 -1.97
C ALA A 221 -4.12 10.45 -1.00
N SER A 222 -2.90 10.99 -1.16
CA SER A 222 -1.82 10.82 -0.19
C SER A 222 -1.21 12.19 0.11
N ALA A 223 -1.10 12.52 1.39
CA ALA A 223 -0.49 13.73 1.90
C ALA A 223 0.86 13.36 2.54
N THR A 224 1.87 13.14 1.72
CA THR A 224 3.21 12.75 2.20
C THR A 224 4.09 14.00 2.32
N GLU A 225 5.05 14.00 3.26
CA GLU A 225 6.10 15.03 3.30
C GLU A 225 6.93 15.02 2.01
N GLY A 226 7.37 16.20 1.57
CA GLY A 226 8.14 16.36 0.34
C GLY A 226 7.32 16.29 -0.95
N SER A 227 7.96 16.62 -2.07
CA SER A 227 7.32 16.70 -3.39
C SER A 227 7.28 15.32 -4.08
N THR A 228 6.45 14.40 -3.57
CA THR A 228 6.31 13.04 -4.10
C THR A 228 4.88 12.70 -4.54
N ARG A 229 4.78 11.70 -5.44
CA ARG A 229 3.51 11.06 -5.86
C ARG A 229 3.35 9.65 -5.29
N ALA A 230 4.31 9.19 -4.47
CA ALA A 230 4.21 7.92 -3.77
C ALA A 230 3.03 7.93 -2.78
N ASN A 231 2.47 6.76 -2.50
CA ASN A 231 1.41 6.61 -1.50
C ASN A 231 2.03 6.02 -0.23
N HIS A 232 1.78 6.66 0.91
CA HIS A 232 2.30 6.21 2.21
C HIS A 232 1.35 5.19 2.86
N PHE A 233 1.83 3.99 3.22
CA PHE A 233 0.94 2.94 3.73
C PHE A 233 0.31 3.25 5.09
N GLN A 234 0.93 4.09 5.93
CA GLN A 234 0.31 4.61 7.16
C GLN A 234 -0.96 5.47 6.90
N GLN A 235 -1.31 5.75 5.64
CA GLN A 235 -2.55 6.44 5.26
C GLN A 235 -3.67 5.48 4.82
N MET A 236 -3.36 4.18 4.74
CA MET A 236 -4.20 3.14 4.15
C MET A 236 -4.53 2.06 5.21
N SER A 237 -5.73 1.49 5.13
CA SER A 237 -6.18 0.45 6.06
C SER A 237 -6.70 -0.77 5.32
N ILE A 238 -6.33 -1.96 5.81
CA ILE A 238 -6.73 -3.24 5.22
C ILE A 238 -8.09 -3.74 5.73
N THR A 239 -8.66 -3.11 6.76
CA THR A 239 -9.92 -3.50 7.43
C THR A 239 -11.11 -3.67 6.48
N ALA A 240 -11.16 -2.88 5.40
CA ALA A 240 -12.23 -2.88 4.39
C ALA A 240 -11.99 -3.84 3.21
N ILE A 241 -10.78 -4.37 3.09
CA ILE A 241 -10.27 -4.98 1.86
C ILE A 241 -10.55 -6.50 1.88
N GLU A 242 -10.95 -7.01 0.72
CA GLU A 242 -11.17 -8.43 0.44
C GLU A 242 -9.93 -9.03 -0.23
N SER A 243 -9.36 -8.30 -1.20
CA SER A 243 -8.13 -8.69 -1.91
C SER A 243 -7.37 -7.47 -2.44
N ILE A 244 -6.08 -7.65 -2.72
CA ILE A 244 -5.27 -6.69 -3.48
C ILE A 244 -4.81 -7.34 -4.78
N GLU A 245 -5.06 -6.64 -5.88
CA GLU A 245 -4.65 -7.03 -7.22
C GLU A 245 -3.43 -6.20 -7.65
N PHE A 246 -2.32 -6.85 -7.97
CA PHE A 246 -1.16 -6.22 -8.59
C PHE A 246 -1.15 -6.50 -10.09
N ASN A 247 -1.24 -5.44 -10.89
CA ASN A 247 -1.18 -5.49 -12.35
C ASN A 247 0.22 -5.07 -12.79
N GLN A 248 1.07 -6.04 -13.16
CA GLN A 248 2.42 -5.78 -13.64
C GLN A 248 2.42 -5.22 -15.07
N THR A 249 1.57 -5.77 -15.93
CA THR A 249 1.31 -5.24 -17.27
C THR A 249 0.01 -4.42 -17.26
N LEU A 250 0.11 -3.11 -17.50
CA LEU A 250 -1.05 -2.23 -17.68
C LEU A 250 -1.78 -2.56 -18.99
N LEU A 251 -3.11 -2.55 -18.94
CA LEU A 251 -3.96 -2.68 -20.12
C LEU A 251 -4.26 -1.31 -20.73
N ALA A 252 -4.53 -1.24 -22.03
CA ALA A 252 -4.78 0.04 -22.75
C ALA A 252 -5.97 0.87 -22.20
N ARG A 253 -6.84 0.26 -21.39
CA ARG A 253 -7.96 0.90 -20.65
C ARG A 253 -7.53 1.55 -19.32
N MET A 254 -6.30 1.35 -18.88
CA MET A 254 -5.77 1.89 -17.62
C MET A 254 -4.99 3.19 -17.89
N PRO A 255 -5.01 4.15 -16.96
CA PRO A 255 -4.20 5.37 -17.08
C PRO A 255 -2.70 5.05 -17.18
N ALA A 256 -2.03 5.57 -18.22
CA ALA A 256 -0.61 5.35 -18.51
C ALA A 256 0.37 6.13 -17.60
N ASN A 257 0.00 6.38 -16.34
CA ASN A 257 0.72 7.25 -15.40
C ASN A 257 1.45 6.48 -14.28
N THR A 258 1.54 5.14 -14.41
CA THR A 258 2.00 4.18 -13.38
C THR A 258 2.91 3.09 -13.99
N PRO A 259 4.07 3.46 -14.58
CA PRO A 259 4.87 2.54 -15.38
C PRO A 259 5.53 1.39 -14.60
N ALA A 260 5.54 1.44 -13.27
CA ALA A 260 5.99 0.31 -12.44
C ALA A 260 4.88 -0.73 -12.19
N GLY A 261 3.66 -0.49 -12.67
CA GLY A 261 2.48 -1.31 -12.42
C GLY A 261 1.50 -0.65 -11.44
N LYS A 262 0.35 -1.30 -11.24
CA LYS A 262 -0.78 -0.76 -10.48
C LYS A 262 -1.33 -1.76 -9.47
N PHE A 263 -1.33 -1.37 -8.20
CA PHE A 263 -2.03 -2.01 -7.11
C PHE A 263 -3.47 -1.50 -7.04
N GLU A 264 -4.41 -2.42 -6.91
CA GLU A 264 -5.84 -2.18 -6.91
C GLU A 264 -6.46 -2.97 -5.75
N MET A 265 -6.92 -2.26 -4.72
CA MET A 265 -7.53 -2.86 -3.55
C MET A 265 -9.03 -3.01 -3.77
N LYS A 266 -9.56 -4.21 -3.53
CA LYS A 266 -10.96 -4.57 -3.71
C LYS A 266 -11.66 -4.54 -2.36
N THR A 267 -12.71 -3.74 -2.20
CA THR A 267 -13.50 -3.75 -0.96
C THR A 267 -14.44 -4.96 -0.90
N ARG A 268 -14.77 -5.38 0.32
CA ARG A 268 -15.72 -6.47 0.56
C ARG A 268 -17.10 -6.20 -0.04
N TYR A 269 -17.65 -7.17 -0.77
CA TYR A 269 -18.92 -7.02 -1.48
C TYR A 269 -20.11 -7.74 -0.81
N ALA A 270 -21.03 -6.97 -0.24
CA ALA A 270 -22.17 -7.49 0.53
C ALA A 270 -23.10 -8.47 -0.22
N PHE A 271 -23.21 -8.37 -1.56
CA PHE A 271 -24.01 -9.31 -2.34
C PHE A 271 -23.31 -10.66 -2.57
N ASN A 272 -22.01 -10.81 -2.29
CA ASN A 272 -21.38 -12.14 -2.25
C ASN A 272 -21.99 -12.99 -1.12
N ARG A 273 -22.40 -12.39 0.00
CA ARG A 273 -22.97 -13.14 1.14
C ARG A 273 -24.39 -13.67 0.86
N LYS A 274 -24.68 -14.92 1.22
CA LYS A 274 -26.06 -15.51 1.15
C LYS A 274 -26.93 -15.13 2.34
N LYS A 275 -26.33 -14.92 3.52
CA LYS A 275 -26.98 -14.48 4.76
C LYS A 275 -26.26 -13.25 5.35
N PRO A 276 -26.92 -12.42 6.16
CA PRO A 276 -26.24 -11.44 6.99
C PRO A 276 -25.29 -12.09 8.00
N GLU A 277 -24.18 -11.43 8.28
CA GLU A 277 -23.12 -11.89 9.16
C GLU A 277 -22.61 -10.71 10.01
N ILE A 278 -22.24 -11.01 11.26
CA ILE A 278 -21.45 -10.13 12.12
C ILE A 278 -20.15 -10.88 12.40
N SER A 279 -19.01 -10.24 12.11
CA SER A 279 -17.69 -10.72 12.48
C SER A 279 -17.11 -9.80 13.54
N PHE A 280 -16.41 -10.34 14.53
CA PHE A 280 -15.68 -9.52 15.48
C PHE A 280 -14.36 -10.19 15.85
N ASP A 281 -13.34 -9.36 16.01
CA ASP A 281 -11.98 -9.77 16.32
C ASP A 281 -11.55 -8.95 17.54
N LEU A 282 -10.95 -9.59 18.54
CA LEU A 282 -10.42 -8.93 19.74
C LEU A 282 -9.00 -9.43 19.99
N GLY A 283 -8.06 -8.51 20.14
CA GLY A 283 -6.65 -8.78 20.37
C GLY A 283 -6.11 -8.00 21.56
N LEU A 284 -5.06 -8.55 22.16
CA LEU A 284 -4.22 -7.85 23.13
C LEU A 284 -2.86 -7.65 22.50
N ASP A 285 -2.37 -6.41 22.52
CA ASP A 285 -1.04 -6.03 22.05
C ASP A 285 -0.22 -5.53 23.24
N GLY A 286 1.04 -5.95 23.34
CA GLY A 286 1.92 -5.57 24.44
C GLY A 286 3.37 -5.98 24.21
N THR A 287 4.29 -5.33 24.92
CA THR A 287 5.74 -5.46 24.70
C THR A 287 6.45 -6.37 25.68
N GLY A 288 7.44 -7.13 25.20
CA GLY A 288 8.39 -7.90 26.00
C GLY A 288 8.10 -9.41 26.00
N GLU A 289 8.88 -10.17 26.78
CA GLU A 289 8.69 -11.61 26.95
C GLU A 289 7.41 -11.96 27.75
N THR A 290 6.80 -10.97 28.41
CA THR A 290 5.59 -11.13 29.23
C THR A 290 4.65 -9.94 29.05
N ILE A 291 3.33 -10.18 29.18
CA ILE A 291 2.31 -9.13 29.06
C ILE A 291 2.35 -8.20 30.29
N GLU A 292 2.76 -6.95 30.09
CA GLU A 292 2.81 -5.94 31.15
C GLU A 292 1.48 -5.19 31.31
N TRP A 293 0.69 -5.57 32.31
CA TRP A 293 -0.57 -4.89 32.68
C TRP A 293 -0.39 -3.56 33.41
N GLY A 294 0.84 -3.20 33.77
CA GLY A 294 1.16 -1.97 34.49
C GLY A 294 1.09 -0.72 33.61
N SER A 295 1.11 0.43 34.28
CA SER A 295 1.41 1.71 33.63
C SER A 295 2.76 2.24 34.09
N ALA A 296 3.63 2.54 33.11
CA ALA A 296 4.95 3.11 33.31
C ALA A 296 4.96 4.59 32.92
N TYR A 297 5.88 5.36 33.48
CA TYR A 297 6.22 6.66 32.91
C TYR A 297 6.98 6.44 31.60
N MET A 298 6.69 7.26 30.60
CA MET A 298 7.56 7.47 29.44
C MET A 298 8.49 8.67 29.76
N PRO A 299 9.30 9.16 28.81
CA PRO A 299 9.98 10.45 28.95
C PRO A 299 9.03 11.68 28.95
N ASP A 300 7.86 11.55 29.57
CA ASP A 300 6.88 12.60 29.81
C ASP A 300 6.32 12.50 31.24
N ASN A 301 5.51 13.49 31.64
CA ASN A 301 4.95 13.56 33.00
C ASN A 301 3.71 12.68 33.19
N LYS A 302 3.45 11.68 32.33
CA LYS A 302 2.24 10.85 32.36
C LYS A 302 2.58 9.37 32.46
N LYS A 303 1.66 8.61 33.06
CA LYS A 303 1.74 7.15 33.06
C LYS A 303 0.96 6.59 31.88
N HIS A 304 1.63 5.84 31.04
CA HIS A 304 1.08 5.17 29.86
C HIS A 304 0.94 3.68 30.11
N ARG A 305 -0.02 3.03 29.46
CA ARG A 305 -0.14 1.56 29.49
C ARG A 305 0.85 0.95 28.50
N ARG A 306 1.32 -0.26 28.80
CA ARG A 306 2.20 -1.03 27.90
C ARG A 306 1.50 -2.21 27.22
N THR A 307 0.29 -2.53 27.68
CA THR A 307 -0.63 -3.47 27.02
C THR A 307 -1.91 -2.74 26.65
N TYR A 308 -2.37 -2.94 25.42
CA TYR A 308 -3.56 -2.33 24.84
C TYR A 308 -4.52 -3.39 24.30
N ILE A 309 -5.81 -3.05 24.25
CA ILE A 309 -6.84 -3.89 23.64
C ILE A 309 -7.13 -3.31 22.25
N GLY A 310 -7.00 -4.15 21.23
CA GLY A 310 -7.39 -3.84 19.86
C GLY A 310 -8.53 -4.73 19.40
N GLY A 311 -9.14 -4.39 18.26
CA GLY A 311 -10.16 -5.24 17.66
C GLY A 311 -10.87 -4.62 16.46
N ARG A 312 -11.69 -5.44 15.82
CA ARG A 312 -12.54 -5.11 14.68
C ARG A 312 -13.95 -5.60 14.91
N LEU A 313 -14.93 -4.85 14.39
CA LEU A 313 -16.31 -5.26 14.25
C LEU A 313 -16.73 -5.06 12.79
N GLY A 314 -17.14 -6.14 12.13
CA GLY A 314 -17.64 -6.16 10.77
C GLY A 314 -19.11 -6.62 10.72
N PHE A 315 -19.86 -6.06 9.77
CA PHE A 315 -21.22 -6.44 9.45
C PHE A 315 -21.38 -6.49 7.93
N GLY A 316 -21.95 -7.58 7.41
CA GLY A 316 -22.11 -7.78 5.98
C GLY A 316 -23.39 -8.51 5.64
N GLY A 317 -24.18 -8.01 4.68
CA GLY A 317 -25.42 -8.70 4.29
C GLY A 317 -26.22 -8.06 3.14
N ALA A 318 -27.10 -8.88 2.56
CA ALA A 318 -27.99 -8.48 1.49
C ALA A 318 -29.48 -8.51 1.92
N PHE A 319 -30.11 -7.34 1.90
CA PHE A 319 -31.44 -7.03 2.40
C PHE A 319 -32.42 -6.69 1.26
N LEU A 320 -33.69 -6.45 1.61
CA LEU A 320 -34.76 -6.02 0.68
C LEU A 320 -34.88 -6.93 -0.56
N LYS A 321 -34.99 -8.25 -0.36
CA LYS A 321 -34.96 -9.27 -1.43
C LYS A 321 -33.67 -9.21 -2.30
N ARG A 322 -32.52 -8.95 -1.65
CA ARG A 322 -31.20 -8.74 -2.28
C ARG A 322 -31.19 -7.56 -3.27
N ARG A 323 -31.90 -6.48 -2.92
CA ARG A 323 -31.81 -5.16 -3.59
C ARG A 323 -30.89 -4.18 -2.88
N LEU A 324 -30.62 -4.37 -1.59
CA LEU A 324 -29.71 -3.52 -0.80
C LEU A 324 -28.61 -4.40 -0.20
N GLY A 325 -27.36 -4.19 -0.60
CA GLY A 325 -26.18 -4.71 0.06
C GLY A 325 -25.63 -3.68 1.04
N ILE A 326 -25.26 -4.12 2.23
CA ILE A 326 -24.55 -3.32 3.23
C ILE A 326 -23.36 -4.17 3.69
N GLU A 327 -22.15 -3.65 3.50
CA GLU A 327 -20.95 -4.11 4.21
C GLU A 327 -20.42 -2.90 4.98
N ALA A 328 -20.06 -3.07 6.24
CA ALA A 328 -19.41 -2.05 7.05
C ALA A 328 -18.47 -2.74 8.02
N ALA A 329 -17.30 -2.14 8.27
CA ALA A 329 -16.48 -2.56 9.40
C ALA A 329 -15.79 -1.35 10.04
N VAL A 330 -15.56 -1.47 11.35
CA VAL A 330 -14.79 -0.54 12.16
C VAL A 330 -13.70 -1.31 12.88
N SER A 331 -12.52 -0.73 13.02
CA SER A 331 -11.40 -1.30 13.75
C SER A 331 -10.66 -0.24 14.54
N ARG A 332 -10.15 -0.62 15.70
CA ARG A 332 -9.22 0.18 16.50
C ARG A 332 -8.15 -0.75 17.02
N TYR A 333 -6.91 -0.50 16.66
CA TYR A 333 -5.73 -1.11 17.26
C TYR A 333 -4.94 0.00 17.95
N GLN A 334 -4.36 -0.32 19.09
CA GLN A 334 -3.39 0.53 19.75
C GLN A 334 -2.27 -0.39 20.22
N GLN A 335 -1.03 0.07 20.08
CA GLN A 335 0.17 -0.68 20.43
C GLN A 335 1.12 0.23 21.20
N TYR A 336 1.90 -0.39 22.08
CA TYR A 336 3.15 0.18 22.57
C TYR A 336 4.29 -0.54 21.85
N ARG A 337 5.33 0.19 21.46
CA ARG A 337 6.60 -0.40 21.04
C ARG A 337 7.73 0.38 21.70
N ASN A 338 8.83 -0.28 22.03
CA ASN A 338 10.06 0.41 22.42
C ASN A 338 11.16 0.04 21.42
N ASP A 339 11.60 1.02 20.63
CA ASP A 339 12.58 0.81 19.58
C ASP A 339 13.97 1.08 20.11
N GLN A 340 14.77 0.01 20.25
CA GLN A 340 16.16 0.10 20.66
C GLN A 340 17.06 -0.11 19.45
N ARG A 341 17.62 0.98 18.92
CA ARG A 341 18.46 0.99 17.72
C ARG A 341 19.88 1.40 18.09
N HIS A 342 20.87 0.75 17.50
CA HIS A 342 22.24 1.23 17.46
C HIS A 342 22.61 1.56 16.02
N THR A 343 23.26 2.69 15.79
CA THR A 343 23.67 3.15 14.46
C THR A 343 25.16 3.47 14.49
N VAL A 344 25.96 2.87 13.61
CA VAL A 344 27.37 3.24 13.41
C VAL A 344 27.48 3.95 12.08
N GLN A 345 27.88 5.22 12.10
CA GLN A 345 28.05 6.02 10.89
C GLN A 345 29.53 6.05 10.49
N TYR A 346 29.77 5.73 9.22
CA TYR A 346 31.10 5.78 8.61
C TYR A 346 31.22 6.99 7.67
N THR A 347 32.38 7.62 7.66
CA THR A 347 32.77 8.60 6.62
C THR A 347 33.78 7.93 5.68
N TYR A 348 33.65 8.23 4.39
CA TYR A 348 34.63 7.85 3.37
C TYR A 348 35.42 9.10 2.95
N PRO A 349 36.76 9.02 2.78
CA PRO A 349 37.52 10.17 2.31
C PRO A 349 37.09 10.56 0.89
N VAL A 350 36.74 11.83 0.70
CA VAL A 350 36.34 12.39 -0.58
C VAL A 350 37.57 12.94 -1.31
N ALA A 351 37.71 12.60 -2.59
CA ALA A 351 38.80 13.10 -3.42
C ALA A 351 38.83 14.65 -3.47
N PRO A 352 40.02 15.26 -3.57
CA PRO A 352 40.14 16.70 -3.80
C PRO A 352 39.42 17.12 -5.08
N HIS A 353 38.65 18.19 -5.03
CA HIS A 353 37.79 18.64 -6.13
C HIS A 353 37.82 20.16 -6.28
N TYR A 354 37.57 20.64 -7.49
CA TYR A 354 37.38 22.06 -7.76
C TYR A 354 35.91 22.43 -7.49
N ASN A 355 35.66 23.34 -6.55
CA ASN A 355 34.31 23.83 -6.29
C ASN A 355 33.99 24.95 -7.29
N ILE A 356 32.90 24.76 -8.03
CA ILE A 356 32.45 25.70 -9.07
C ILE A 356 31.79 26.98 -8.50
N THR A 357 31.48 26.99 -7.20
CA THR A 357 30.74 28.07 -6.53
C THR A 357 31.65 29.20 -6.05
N ASP A 358 32.81 28.84 -5.50
CA ASP A 358 33.85 29.76 -5.01
C ASP A 358 35.06 29.86 -5.97
N GLY A 359 35.18 28.91 -6.91
CA GLY A 359 36.28 28.85 -7.88
C GLY A 359 37.61 28.37 -7.28
N GLN A 360 37.57 27.64 -6.17
CA GLN A 360 38.76 27.15 -5.47
C GLN A 360 38.91 25.63 -5.56
N PHE A 361 40.15 25.16 -5.37
CA PHE A 361 40.45 23.73 -5.26
C PHE A 361 40.38 23.29 -3.81
N HIS A 362 39.37 22.52 -3.45
CA HIS A 362 39.13 22.05 -2.10
C HIS A 362 39.70 20.64 -1.92
N ASN A 363 40.63 20.50 -0.98
CA ASN A 363 41.02 19.19 -0.45
C ASN A 363 40.38 19.02 0.94
N PRO A 364 39.20 18.37 1.04
CA PRO A 364 38.58 18.10 2.35
C PRO A 364 39.34 17.08 3.20
N ASN A 365 40.35 16.40 2.64
CA ASN A 365 41.08 15.30 3.28
C ASN A 365 42.60 15.53 3.20
N PRO A 366 43.16 16.59 3.81
CA PRO A 366 44.58 16.98 3.66
C PRO A 366 45.58 15.96 4.22
N GLY A 367 45.14 15.06 5.11
CA GLY A 367 45.96 13.96 5.63
C GLY A 367 45.88 12.66 4.82
N THR A 368 44.89 12.51 3.92
CA THR A 368 44.64 11.25 3.22
C THR A 368 45.45 11.13 1.94
N THR A 369 46.05 9.97 1.73
CA THR A 369 46.74 9.67 0.46
C THR A 369 45.73 9.20 -0.60
N PHE A 370 45.76 9.83 -1.78
CA PHE A 370 44.97 9.43 -2.95
C PHE A 370 45.86 8.86 -4.06
N VAL A 371 45.39 7.81 -4.72
CA VAL A 371 46.04 7.19 -5.89
C VAL A 371 45.12 7.26 -7.11
N SER A 372 45.71 7.44 -8.30
CA SER A 372 44.95 7.41 -9.54
C SER A 372 44.76 5.97 -10.02
N ARG A 373 43.52 5.51 -10.12
CA ARG A 373 43.13 4.24 -10.77
C ARG A 373 42.11 4.54 -11.85
N ASN A 374 42.37 4.10 -13.08
CA ASN A 374 41.47 4.29 -14.23
C ASN A 374 40.97 5.75 -14.39
N GLY A 375 41.85 6.74 -14.18
CA GLY A 375 41.55 8.17 -14.27
C GLY A 375 40.76 8.76 -13.10
N HIS A 376 40.37 7.96 -12.11
CA HIS A 376 39.69 8.41 -10.89
C HIS A 376 40.69 8.45 -9.72
N LEU A 377 40.52 9.41 -8.82
CA LEU A 377 41.28 9.48 -7.57
C LEU A 377 40.56 8.62 -6.52
N GLU A 378 41.20 7.53 -6.12
CA GLU A 378 40.74 6.64 -5.05
C GLU A 378 41.55 6.94 -3.77
N ALA A 379 40.88 6.99 -2.62
CA ALA A 379 41.57 7.06 -1.35
C ALA A 379 42.31 5.72 -1.08
N VAL A 380 43.55 5.80 -0.57
CA VAL A 380 44.29 4.63 -0.10
C VAL A 380 43.75 4.15 1.26
N GLU A 381 43.22 5.08 2.06
CA GLU A 381 42.59 4.83 3.34
C GLU A 381 41.13 4.34 3.17
N GLY A 382 40.74 3.36 3.99
CA GLY A 382 39.36 2.88 4.08
C GLY A 382 38.45 3.83 4.86
N PRO A 383 37.16 3.48 5.04
CA PRO A 383 36.23 4.28 5.82
C PRO A 383 36.68 4.44 7.29
N SER A 384 36.36 5.59 7.87
CA SER A 384 36.55 5.89 9.29
C SER A 384 35.20 5.89 10.03
N ILE A 385 35.20 5.60 11.33
CA ILE A 385 34.00 5.76 12.16
C ILE A 385 33.86 7.24 12.52
N ARG A 386 32.67 7.80 12.31
CA ARG A 386 32.34 9.19 12.62
C ARG A 386 31.47 9.34 13.87
N GLN A 387 30.49 8.46 13.99
CA GLN A 387 29.47 8.52 15.02
C GLN A 387 29.07 7.11 15.45
N ILE A 388 28.87 6.92 16.75
CA ILE A 388 28.10 5.80 17.29
C ILE A 388 26.89 6.42 17.99
N GLU A 389 25.70 5.97 17.59
CA GLU A 389 24.42 6.42 18.13
C GLU A 389 23.66 5.24 18.73
N TRP A 390 22.99 5.52 19.84
CA TRP A 390 21.94 4.69 20.42
C TRP A 390 20.64 5.48 20.46
N LEU A 391 19.53 4.79 20.20
CA LEU A 391 18.17 5.29 20.33
C LEU A 391 17.43 4.38 21.30
N ASP A 392 16.80 4.96 22.33
CA ASP A 392 15.69 4.34 23.06
C ASP A 392 14.41 5.11 22.68
N GLY A 393 13.52 4.44 21.95
CA GLY A 393 12.35 5.04 21.30
C GLY A 393 11.03 4.43 21.75
N PRO A 394 10.56 4.73 22.96
CA PRO A 394 9.21 4.38 23.36
C PRO A 394 8.22 5.14 22.47
N ARG A 395 7.25 4.41 21.91
CA ARG A 395 6.23 4.97 21.02
C ARG A 395 4.87 4.33 21.23
N ILE A 396 3.83 5.12 21.06
CA ILE A 396 2.44 4.66 21.09
C ILE A 396 1.87 4.91 19.70
N LYS A 397 1.38 3.85 19.06
CA LYS A 397 0.71 3.94 17.76
C LYS A 397 -0.74 3.52 17.89
N THR A 398 -1.64 4.39 17.45
CA THR A 398 -3.09 4.17 17.40
C THR A 398 -3.54 4.15 15.96
N SER A 399 -4.21 3.08 15.56
CA SER A 399 -4.71 2.84 14.21
C SER A 399 -6.21 2.59 14.24
N GLU A 400 -6.99 3.58 13.84
CA GLU A 400 -8.44 3.47 13.69
C GLU A 400 -8.85 3.43 12.23
N SER A 401 -9.91 2.70 11.91
CA SER A 401 -10.45 2.65 10.56
C SER A 401 -11.94 2.39 10.58
N ALA A 402 -12.65 2.99 9.63
CA ALA A 402 -14.07 2.72 9.39
C ALA A 402 -14.31 2.60 7.88
N ASN A 403 -15.21 1.72 7.47
CA ASN A 403 -15.63 1.61 6.08
C ASN A 403 -17.12 1.32 5.97
N LEU A 404 -17.68 1.72 4.82
CA LEU A 404 -19.07 1.50 4.47
C LEU A 404 -19.20 1.30 2.96
N SER A 405 -19.56 0.10 2.55
CA SER A 405 -19.94 -0.27 1.20
C SER A 405 -21.46 -0.46 1.14
N LEU A 406 -22.14 0.40 0.38
CA LEU A 406 -23.57 0.30 0.10
C LEU A 406 -23.76 0.00 -1.38
N ASP A 407 -24.67 -0.93 -1.70
CA ASP A 407 -25.03 -1.25 -3.08
C ASP A 407 -26.55 -1.41 -3.19
N PHE A 408 -27.20 -0.54 -3.97
CA PHE A 408 -28.64 -0.46 -4.10
C PHE A 408 -29.11 -0.60 -5.55
N LYS A 409 -29.91 -1.64 -5.80
CA LYS A 409 -30.51 -1.95 -7.10
C LYS A 409 -31.81 -1.15 -7.26
N ILE A 410 -31.68 0.05 -7.85
CA ILE A 410 -32.78 0.97 -8.14
C ILE A 410 -33.76 0.30 -9.11
N THR A 411 -33.24 -0.26 -10.20
CA THR A 411 -33.96 -1.16 -11.13
C THR A 411 -33.12 -2.42 -11.36
N PRO A 412 -33.61 -3.45 -12.10
CA PRO A 412 -32.77 -4.57 -12.51
C PRO A 412 -31.55 -4.17 -13.34
N GLU A 413 -31.66 -3.07 -14.11
CA GLU A 413 -30.63 -2.53 -15.00
C GLU A 413 -29.76 -1.47 -14.31
N LEU A 414 -30.29 -0.73 -13.32
CA LEU A 414 -29.63 0.41 -12.68
C LEU A 414 -29.26 0.12 -11.23
N THR A 415 -27.95 0.04 -10.96
CA THR A 415 -27.39 -0.10 -9.61
C THR A 415 -26.65 1.17 -9.21
N PHE A 416 -26.98 1.71 -8.04
CA PHE A 416 -26.22 2.76 -7.37
C PHE A 416 -25.37 2.14 -6.26
N ALA A 417 -24.15 2.59 -6.08
CA ALA A 417 -23.27 2.14 -5.01
C ALA A 417 -22.53 3.32 -4.39
N ILE A 418 -22.18 3.17 -3.11
CA ILE A 418 -21.25 4.06 -2.40
C ILE A 418 -20.16 3.17 -1.80
N ARG A 419 -18.92 3.62 -1.93
CA ARG A 419 -17.79 3.15 -1.13
C ARG A 419 -17.31 4.28 -0.26
N SER A 420 -17.12 4.01 1.03
CA SER A 420 -16.56 4.96 1.98
C SER A 420 -15.47 4.28 2.79
N GLN A 421 -14.35 4.99 3.00
CA GLN A 421 -13.27 4.59 3.88
C GLN A 421 -12.84 5.81 4.71
N TYR A 422 -12.53 5.57 5.97
CA TYR A 422 -11.88 6.48 6.90
C TYR A 422 -10.73 5.73 7.57
N THR A 423 -9.58 6.37 7.69
CA THR A 423 -8.39 5.86 8.37
C THR A 423 -7.80 6.99 9.20
N TYR A 424 -7.56 6.73 10.48
CA TYR A 424 -6.80 7.58 11.39
C TYR A 424 -5.60 6.81 11.91
N ASN A 425 -4.39 7.35 11.72
CA ASN A 425 -3.19 6.82 12.35
C ASN A 425 -2.48 7.92 13.13
N GLU A 426 -2.29 7.69 14.43
CA GLU A 426 -1.55 8.57 15.33
C GLU A 426 -0.35 7.83 15.91
N ASN A 427 0.85 8.37 15.68
CA ASN A 427 2.09 7.87 16.25
C ASN A 427 2.65 8.94 17.20
N GLU A 428 2.65 8.67 18.50
CA GLU A 428 3.41 9.45 19.48
C GLU A 428 4.81 8.86 19.63
N TYR A 429 5.83 9.66 19.34
CA TYR A 429 7.25 9.30 19.43
C TYR A 429 7.89 9.98 20.65
N PHE A 430 8.62 9.20 21.45
CA PHE A 430 9.39 9.67 22.61
C PHE A 430 10.86 9.26 22.49
N ASN A 431 11.42 9.43 21.30
CA ASN A 431 12.79 9.02 20.96
C ASN A 431 13.82 9.77 21.79
N ILE A 432 14.80 9.06 22.36
CA ILE A 432 15.99 9.67 22.97
C ILE A 432 17.23 9.14 22.25
N TYR A 433 17.93 10.04 21.57
CA TYR A 433 19.20 9.75 20.91
C TYR A 433 20.38 10.05 21.85
N TYR A 434 21.28 9.09 22.03
CA TYR A 434 22.59 9.26 22.64
C TYR A 434 23.65 9.09 21.55
N GLN A 435 24.48 10.11 21.29
CA GLN A 435 25.46 10.05 20.20
C GLN A 435 26.86 10.39 20.71
N LEU A 436 27.82 9.50 20.47
CA LEU A 436 29.25 9.85 20.48
C LEU A 436 29.64 10.27 19.07
N LEU A 437 30.01 11.54 18.90
CA LEU A 437 30.37 12.16 17.63
C LEU A 437 31.78 12.74 17.71
N GLY A 438 32.62 12.39 16.74
CA GLY A 438 33.87 13.10 16.48
C GLY A 438 33.80 13.77 15.10
N THR A 439 33.82 15.09 15.03
CA THR A 439 33.69 15.82 13.76
C THR A 439 34.59 17.06 13.65
N ASN A 440 34.97 17.36 12.41
CA ASN A 440 35.72 18.56 12.07
C ASN A 440 34.78 19.77 11.96
N ARG A 441 35.30 20.92 12.36
CA ARG A 441 34.76 22.21 11.95
C ARG A 441 35.84 22.95 11.17
N ASP A 442 35.44 23.52 10.04
CA ASP A 442 36.31 24.41 9.26
C ASP A 442 36.49 25.75 10.01
N ASP A 443 37.36 26.63 9.51
CA ASP A 443 37.72 27.88 10.22
C ASP A 443 36.51 28.83 10.42
N ASP A 444 35.48 28.75 9.57
CA ASP A 444 34.18 29.46 9.72
C ASP A 444 33.18 28.74 10.67
N MET A 445 33.62 27.66 11.33
CA MET A 445 32.88 26.84 12.30
C MET A 445 31.75 25.95 11.74
N ASP A 446 31.65 25.84 10.41
CA ASP A 446 30.76 24.86 9.77
C ASP A 446 31.28 23.43 9.90
N VAL A 447 30.35 22.47 10.04
CA VAL A 447 30.68 21.04 10.21
C VAL A 447 31.15 20.45 8.88
N ASN A 448 32.43 20.09 8.81
CA ASN A 448 33.00 19.46 7.62
C ASN A 448 32.64 17.97 7.58
N LEU A 449 31.53 17.67 6.90
CA LEU A 449 30.98 16.33 6.74
C LEU A 449 31.88 15.39 5.89
N TRP A 450 32.89 15.94 5.21
CA TRP A 450 33.67 15.29 4.15
C TRP A 450 35.13 14.97 4.54
N ALA A 451 35.55 15.37 5.74
CA ALA A 451 36.85 15.11 6.35
C ALA A 451 36.81 13.90 7.30
N PRO A 452 37.91 13.14 7.51
CA PRO A 452 37.97 12.10 8.54
C PRO A 452 37.75 12.71 9.93
N THR A 453 37.27 11.89 10.85
CA THR A 453 37.01 12.33 12.23
C THR A 453 38.29 12.85 12.90
N PRO A 454 38.32 14.11 13.36
CA PRO A 454 39.47 14.64 14.06
C PRO A 454 39.53 14.11 15.48
N GLY A 455 40.73 14.07 16.03
CA GLY A 455 41.00 13.34 17.26
C GLY A 455 40.96 11.82 17.07
N GLN A 456 40.57 11.28 15.90
CA GLN A 456 40.72 9.86 15.63
C GLN A 456 42.21 9.50 15.64
N HIS A 457 42.66 8.83 16.70
CA HIS A 457 44.05 8.45 16.87
C HIS A 457 44.46 7.48 15.75
N PRO A 458 45.70 7.51 15.21
CA PRO A 458 46.12 6.68 14.06
C PRO A 458 46.00 5.17 14.24
N THR A 459 45.82 4.69 15.49
CA THR A 459 45.55 3.27 15.80
C THR A 459 44.08 2.89 15.64
N SER A 460 43.22 3.80 15.20
CA SER A 460 41.79 3.54 15.08
C SER A 460 41.48 2.69 13.85
N THR A 461 40.55 1.75 14.03
CA THR A 461 40.07 0.82 13.02
C THR A 461 38.54 0.73 13.08
N LEU A 462 37.92 -0.02 12.17
CA LEU A 462 36.48 -0.29 12.21
C LEU A 462 36.03 -1.10 13.45
N THR A 463 36.94 -1.68 14.22
CA THR A 463 36.65 -2.45 15.45
C THR A 463 37.17 -1.79 16.72
N ARG A 464 38.01 -0.75 16.61
CA ARG A 464 38.56 0.01 17.74
C ARG A 464 38.63 1.48 17.36
N TRP A 465 37.70 2.29 17.85
CA TRP A 465 37.65 3.73 17.61
C TRP A 465 38.24 4.47 18.81
N VAL A 466 39.34 5.19 18.60
CA VAL A 466 40.03 5.95 19.64
C VAL A 466 39.93 7.42 19.27
N VAL A 467 39.30 8.22 20.12
CA VAL A 467 39.11 9.67 19.90
C VAL A 467 39.75 10.45 21.04
N ASP A 468 40.70 11.30 20.70
CA ASP A 468 41.37 12.23 21.60
C ASP A 468 40.53 13.51 21.80
N PRO A 469 40.54 14.12 23.01
CA PRO A 469 39.78 15.34 23.30
C PRO A 469 40.33 16.58 22.57
N THR A 470 41.57 16.49 22.08
CA THR A 470 42.28 17.50 21.31
C THR A 470 43.03 16.78 20.20
N GLY A 471 42.48 16.78 19.00
CA GLY A 471 43.10 16.12 17.86
C GLY A 471 44.38 16.80 17.34
N PRO A 472 45.05 16.15 16.37
CA PRO A 472 46.40 16.50 15.96
C PRO A 472 46.43 17.78 15.10
N GLY A 473 46.54 18.95 15.74
CA GLY A 473 46.66 20.22 15.00
C GLY A 473 46.60 21.52 15.81
N GLY A 474 46.14 21.49 17.06
CA GLY A 474 46.31 22.61 18.01
C GLY A 474 45.49 23.90 17.80
N THR A 475 44.83 24.11 16.65
CA THR A 475 44.07 25.36 16.40
C THR A 475 42.68 25.20 15.77
N GLN A 476 42.34 24.05 15.17
CA GLN A 476 40.95 23.81 14.73
C GLN A 476 40.06 23.47 15.95
N ALA A 477 38.84 23.99 15.97
CA ALA A 477 37.89 23.81 17.07
C ALA A 477 37.19 22.45 16.97
N LEU A 478 37.93 21.39 17.30
CA LEU A 478 37.49 20.01 17.14
C LEU A 478 36.33 19.68 18.08
N GLU A 479 35.30 19.03 17.53
CA GLU A 479 34.09 18.69 18.26
C GLU A 479 34.06 17.19 18.55
N SER A 480 34.74 16.80 19.65
CA SER A 480 34.58 15.49 20.28
C SER A 480 33.50 15.60 21.36
N VAL A 481 32.34 14.99 21.12
CA VAL A 481 31.11 15.28 21.85
C VAL A 481 30.30 14.02 22.17
N LEU A 482 29.76 14.00 23.37
CA LEU A 482 28.55 13.25 23.71
C LEU A 482 27.35 14.18 23.62
N THR A 483 26.37 13.87 22.77
CA THR A 483 25.04 14.48 22.79
C THR A 483 24.01 13.54 23.40
N GLU A 484 23.06 14.13 24.11
CA GLU A 484 21.75 13.54 24.38
C GLU A 484 20.72 14.45 23.69
N SER A 485 19.87 13.86 22.86
CA SER A 485 18.89 14.57 22.04
C SER A 485 17.55 13.83 22.10
N PRO A 486 16.68 14.13 23.08
CA PRO A 486 15.27 13.77 22.99
C PRO A 486 14.65 14.36 21.72
N SER A 487 13.77 13.59 21.09
CA SER A 487 13.03 13.91 19.87
C SER A 487 11.56 13.56 20.07
N PHE A 488 10.78 14.48 20.63
CA PHE A 488 9.34 14.30 20.85
C PHE A 488 8.54 14.77 19.65
N ARG A 489 7.66 13.91 19.12
CA ARG A 489 6.84 14.25 17.95
C ARG A 489 5.57 13.44 17.94
N VAL A 490 4.50 14.00 17.39
CA VAL A 490 3.24 13.30 17.15
C VAL A 490 2.90 13.41 15.67
N SER A 491 2.80 12.28 14.98
CA SER A 491 2.34 12.20 13.59
C SER A 491 0.88 11.80 13.55
N LYS A 492 0.02 12.63 12.94
CA LYS A 492 -1.42 12.41 12.80
C LYS A 492 -1.78 12.35 11.33
N ASN A 493 -2.32 11.22 10.90
CA ASN A 493 -2.66 10.90 9.52
C ASN A 493 -4.17 10.65 9.40
N GLU A 494 -4.91 11.66 8.95
CA GLU A 494 -6.35 11.61 8.70
C GLU A 494 -6.65 11.42 7.22
N ASN A 495 -7.32 10.33 6.88
CA ASN A 495 -7.61 9.99 5.49
C ASN A 495 -9.07 9.57 5.36
N TYR A 496 -9.78 10.09 4.36
CA TYR A 496 -11.09 9.57 4.00
C TYR A 496 -11.37 9.64 2.50
N MET A 497 -12.17 8.70 2.03
CA MET A 497 -12.65 8.62 0.65
C MET A 497 -14.14 8.34 0.65
N ILE A 498 -14.88 9.02 -0.24
CA ILE A 498 -16.25 8.69 -0.59
C ILE A 498 -16.32 8.59 -2.12
N SER A 499 -16.67 7.41 -2.64
CA SER A 499 -16.89 7.15 -4.06
C SER A 499 -18.32 6.68 -4.35
N PRO A 500 -19.17 7.57 -4.88
CA PRO A 500 -20.42 7.18 -5.53
C PRO A 500 -20.16 6.52 -6.89
N ARG A 501 -20.92 5.48 -7.19
CA ARG A 501 -20.95 4.81 -8.49
C ARG A 501 -22.38 4.60 -8.95
N LEU A 502 -22.61 4.79 -10.24
CA LEU A 502 -23.86 4.41 -10.91
C LEU A 502 -23.50 3.49 -12.08
N ASN A 503 -24.08 2.29 -12.10
CA ASN A 503 -23.91 1.32 -13.17
C ASN A 503 -25.26 1.04 -13.83
N TYR A 504 -25.33 1.23 -15.14
CA TYR A 504 -26.50 0.91 -15.97
C TYR A 504 -26.13 -0.18 -16.97
N LYS A 505 -26.82 -1.33 -16.92
CA LYS A 505 -26.55 -2.49 -17.78
C LYS A 505 -27.85 -3.01 -18.40
N LYS A 506 -27.96 -2.95 -19.73
CA LYS A 506 -29.13 -3.42 -20.48
C LYS A 506 -28.71 -4.10 -21.79
N GLY A 507 -28.84 -5.43 -21.81
CA GLY A 507 -28.42 -6.24 -22.95
C GLY A 507 -26.93 -6.05 -23.25
N PRO A 508 -26.52 -5.69 -24.47
CA PRO A 508 -25.12 -5.50 -24.85
C PRO A 508 -24.47 -4.22 -24.31
N LEU A 509 -25.25 -3.28 -23.77
CA LEU A 509 -24.76 -1.96 -23.33
C LEU A 509 -24.56 -1.91 -21.82
N GLU A 510 -23.39 -1.45 -21.39
CA GLU A 510 -23.06 -1.09 -20.02
C GLU A 510 -22.49 0.33 -19.97
N ILE A 511 -23.02 1.17 -19.06
CA ILE A 511 -22.56 2.53 -18.81
C ILE A 511 -22.28 2.66 -17.32
N GLN A 512 -21.05 3.03 -16.98
CA GLN A 512 -20.62 3.21 -15.60
C GLN A 512 -20.10 4.63 -15.36
N LEU A 513 -20.75 5.33 -14.44
CA LEU A 513 -20.27 6.59 -13.88
C LEU A 513 -19.68 6.31 -12.51
N ARG A 514 -18.40 6.61 -12.30
CA ARG A 514 -17.76 6.61 -10.98
C ARG A 514 -17.33 8.03 -10.66
N THR A 515 -17.65 8.53 -9.48
CA THR A 515 -17.05 9.75 -8.94
C THR A 515 -16.38 9.42 -7.62
N ALA A 516 -15.44 10.25 -7.20
CA ALA A 516 -14.93 10.18 -5.84
C ALA A 516 -14.38 11.51 -5.35
N TYR A 517 -14.57 11.72 -4.05
CA TYR A 517 -13.85 12.68 -3.25
C TYR A 517 -12.89 11.89 -2.35
N SER A 518 -11.60 12.22 -2.36
CA SER A 518 -10.61 11.67 -1.45
C SER A 518 -9.82 12.79 -0.80
N TYR A 519 -9.63 12.68 0.49
CA TYR A 519 -8.95 13.64 1.34
C TYR A 519 -7.90 12.90 2.15
N SER A 520 -6.71 13.49 2.23
CA SER A 520 -5.60 13.03 3.04
C SER A 520 -4.97 14.24 3.73
N HIS A 521 -4.66 14.09 5.00
CA HIS A 521 -4.02 15.12 5.81
C HIS A 521 -3.03 14.47 6.76
N THR A 522 -1.77 14.90 6.67
CA THR A 522 -0.72 14.51 7.60
C THR A 522 -0.25 15.76 8.32
N LYS A 523 -0.33 15.71 9.64
CA LYS A 523 0.12 16.76 10.56
C LYS A 523 1.23 16.18 11.42
N LEU A 524 2.35 16.90 11.50
CA LEU A 524 3.42 16.63 12.45
C LEU A 524 3.40 17.73 13.49
N SER A 525 3.31 17.30 14.74
CA SER A 525 3.10 18.15 15.91
C SER A 525 4.17 17.91 16.97
N ASP A 526 4.54 18.99 17.64
CA ASP A 526 5.55 19.04 18.69
C ASP A 526 5.22 20.18 19.66
N GLY A 527 5.65 21.42 19.34
CA GLY A 527 5.40 22.63 20.13
C GLY A 527 3.93 22.93 20.37
N ASP A 528 3.11 22.71 19.34
CA ASP A 528 1.67 22.95 19.36
C ASP A 528 0.89 21.95 20.21
N GLU A 529 1.52 20.86 20.65
CA GLU A 529 0.98 19.90 21.63
C GLU A 529 1.65 20.03 23.02
N GLY A 530 2.42 21.10 23.25
CA GLY A 530 3.03 21.42 24.54
C GLY A 530 4.26 20.58 24.88
N ARG A 531 4.92 20.01 23.86
CA ARG A 531 6.22 19.34 23.94
C ARG A 531 7.25 20.20 23.18
N PHE A 532 8.54 19.96 23.32
CA PHE A 532 9.53 20.54 22.40
C PHE A 532 9.99 19.44 21.46
N ARG A 533 10.17 19.72 20.15
CA ARG A 533 10.66 18.68 19.24
C ARG A 533 12.00 18.13 19.70
N ALA A 534 12.98 18.97 20.01
CA ALA A 534 14.22 18.52 20.62
C ALA A 534 14.84 19.53 21.59
N VAL A 535 15.56 19.00 22.59
CA VAL A 535 16.37 19.78 23.54
C VAL A 535 17.76 19.16 23.58
N ARG A 536 18.76 19.80 22.96
CA ARG A 536 20.08 19.18 22.78
C ARG A 536 20.99 19.41 23.99
N ASN A 537 21.14 18.35 24.79
CA ASN A 537 22.14 18.23 25.83
C ASN A 537 23.48 17.86 25.21
N ARG A 538 24.57 18.47 25.68
CA ARG A 538 25.91 18.30 25.10
C ARG A 538 27.00 18.32 26.18
N LEU A 539 28.01 17.48 25.97
CA LEU A 539 29.27 17.45 26.69
C LEU A 539 30.41 17.36 25.65
N GLY A 540 31.22 18.40 25.54
CA GLY A 540 32.34 18.47 24.57
C GLY A 540 33.73 18.40 25.20
N GLY A 541 34.74 18.13 24.38
CA GLY A 541 36.14 18.05 24.82
C GLY A 541 36.45 16.76 25.60
N ILE A 542 35.71 15.69 25.30
CA ILE A 542 35.90 14.36 25.88
C ILE A 542 36.75 13.48 24.95
N GLY A 543 37.50 12.55 25.55
CA GLY A 543 38.22 11.51 24.82
C GLY A 543 37.66 10.14 25.18
N TRP A 544 37.67 9.19 24.24
CA TRP A 544 37.19 7.83 24.46
C TRP A 544 37.90 6.76 23.63
N ILE A 545 37.76 5.52 24.08
CA ILE A 545 38.04 4.30 23.32
C ILE A 545 36.72 3.52 23.24
N ALA A 546 36.31 3.15 22.04
CA ALA A 546 35.18 2.27 21.77
C ALA A 546 35.69 1.01 21.04
N GLU A 547 35.47 -0.17 21.60
CA GLU A 547 35.94 -1.45 21.04
C GLU A 547 34.79 -2.43 20.79
N ARG A 548 34.88 -3.21 19.72
CA ARG A 548 33.94 -4.29 19.39
C ARG A 548 34.64 -5.53 18.83
N PRO A 549 34.07 -6.75 19.02
CA PRO A 549 34.70 -8.00 18.58
C PRO A 549 34.98 -8.11 17.07
N SER A 550 34.09 -7.58 16.23
CA SER A 550 34.17 -7.62 14.76
C SER A 550 33.39 -6.46 14.14
N THR A 551 33.53 -6.24 12.83
CA THR A 551 32.78 -5.20 12.09
C THR A 551 31.28 -5.45 12.06
N ASP A 552 30.87 -6.70 12.27
CA ASP A 552 29.48 -7.17 12.20
C ASP A 552 28.88 -7.32 13.60
N SER A 553 29.68 -7.16 14.66
CA SER A 553 29.18 -7.17 16.03
C SER A 553 28.51 -5.83 16.37
N PRO A 554 27.30 -5.87 16.99
CA PRO A 554 26.61 -4.69 17.51
C PRO A 554 27.16 -4.24 18.89
N GLU A 555 27.94 -5.09 19.56
CA GLU A 555 28.41 -4.87 20.92
C GLU A 555 29.57 -3.86 20.96
N TRP A 556 29.47 -2.84 21.81
CA TRP A 556 30.52 -1.84 22.02
C TRP A 556 30.91 -1.76 23.50
N THR A 557 32.20 -1.89 23.78
CA THR A 557 32.82 -1.56 25.08
C THR A 557 33.35 -0.14 25.01
N LEU A 558 32.79 0.77 25.83
CA LEU A 558 33.16 2.18 25.87
C LEU A 558 34.02 2.48 27.11
N THR A 559 35.13 3.17 26.92
CA THR A 559 36.00 3.68 27.99
C THR A 559 36.27 5.16 27.76
N GLN A 560 35.86 6.02 28.70
CA GLN A 560 36.26 7.43 28.66
C GLN A 560 37.75 7.55 29.02
N THR A 561 38.52 8.28 28.21
CA THR A 561 39.96 8.48 28.42
C THR A 561 40.31 9.90 28.85
N ALA A 562 39.46 10.90 28.55
CA ALA A 562 39.69 12.30 28.90
C ALA A 562 38.41 13.14 28.94
N GLY A 563 38.55 14.39 29.42
CA GLY A 563 37.47 15.36 29.59
C GLY A 563 36.68 15.17 30.90
N SER A 564 35.64 15.97 31.10
CA SER A 564 34.73 15.83 32.24
C SER A 564 33.93 14.53 32.14
N LEU A 565 33.71 13.84 33.26
CA LEU A 565 33.06 12.52 33.27
C LEU A 565 31.64 12.58 32.70
N TRP A 566 31.34 11.76 31.69
CA TRP A 566 30.01 11.65 31.11
C TRP A 566 28.98 10.98 32.03
N THR A 567 29.45 10.29 33.07
CA THR A 567 28.60 9.62 34.08
C THR A 567 28.06 10.59 35.13
N GLU A 568 28.53 11.84 35.17
CA GLU A 568 28.07 12.86 36.10
C GLU A 568 27.11 13.84 35.40
N PRO A 569 25.80 13.85 35.73
CA PRO A 569 24.82 14.69 35.03
C PRO A 569 25.13 16.19 35.06
N GLN A 570 25.87 16.66 36.07
CA GLN A 570 26.32 18.06 36.22
C GLN A 570 27.30 18.55 35.14
N ASN A 571 27.93 17.63 34.41
CA ASN A 571 28.85 17.93 33.32
C ASN A 571 28.09 18.06 31.98
N ILE A 572 26.95 17.40 31.85
CA ILE A 572 26.07 17.48 30.68
C ILE A 572 25.40 18.87 30.69
N GLY A 573 25.56 19.62 29.60
CA GLY A 573 25.11 21.02 29.52
C GLY A 573 26.14 22.06 29.97
N ARG A 574 27.39 21.66 30.29
CA ARG A 574 28.51 22.59 30.50
C ARG A 574 29.58 22.44 29.40
N ALA A 575 29.91 23.58 28.78
CA ALA A 575 30.86 23.79 27.67
C ALA A 575 30.41 23.25 26.29
N ALA A 576 30.61 23.98 25.18
CA ALA A 576 31.44 25.17 24.96
C ALA A 576 30.71 26.29 24.18
N THR A 577 31.34 27.46 24.18
CA THR A 577 30.98 28.85 23.79
C THR A 577 30.24 29.14 22.46
N TYR A 578 29.64 28.17 21.77
CA TYR A 578 29.12 28.37 20.41
C TYR A 578 27.64 28.00 20.25
N LEU A 579 26.87 28.99 19.76
CA LEU A 579 25.42 29.09 19.88
C LEU A 579 24.68 28.47 18.69
N TRP A 580 24.24 27.21 18.79
CA TRP A 580 23.21 26.66 17.92
C TRP A 580 22.25 25.73 18.70
N ASP A 581 20.94 25.98 18.56
CA ASP A 581 19.82 25.07 18.82
C ASP A 581 19.84 24.26 20.14
N THR A 582 19.74 24.95 21.27
CA THR A 582 19.40 24.31 22.56
C THR A 582 17.97 23.77 22.58
N TRP A 583 17.06 24.41 21.84
CA TRP A 583 15.66 24.03 21.67
C TRP A 583 15.31 24.10 20.19
N TYR A 584 14.60 23.08 19.69
CA TYR A 584 14.15 22.98 18.30
C TYR A 584 12.67 22.58 18.27
N ASP A 585 11.93 23.13 17.30
CA ASP A 585 10.49 22.95 17.12
C ASP A 585 10.11 23.20 15.66
N ASP A 586 9.18 22.39 15.11
CA ASP A 586 8.86 22.37 13.67
C ASP A 586 7.46 21.77 13.38
N PRO A 587 6.36 22.35 13.93
CA PRO A 587 5.02 21.82 13.73
C PRO A 587 4.51 22.22 12.34
N HIS A 588 4.11 21.25 11.53
CA HIS A 588 3.78 21.50 10.13
C HIS A 588 2.78 20.47 9.57
N PHE A 589 2.24 20.74 8.37
CA PHE A 589 1.29 19.81 7.76
C PHE A 589 1.29 19.81 6.23
N VAL A 590 0.85 18.67 5.69
CA VAL A 590 0.50 18.47 4.29
C VAL A 590 -0.98 18.07 4.19
N ARG A 591 -1.66 18.57 3.16
CA ARG A 591 -3.05 18.24 2.86
C ARG A 591 -3.23 18.03 1.37
N ASN A 592 -3.83 16.91 0.99
CA ASN A 592 -4.14 16.56 -0.40
C ASN A 592 -5.65 16.28 -0.52
N THR A 593 -6.32 17.00 -1.42
CA THR A 593 -7.73 16.77 -1.76
C THR A 593 -7.85 16.45 -3.23
N GLN A 594 -8.36 15.27 -3.55
CA GLN A 594 -8.60 14.81 -4.92
C GLN A 594 -10.10 14.69 -5.20
N LEU A 595 -10.54 15.28 -6.31
CA LEU A 595 -11.85 15.05 -6.90
C LEU A 595 -11.65 14.32 -8.23
N SER A 596 -12.29 13.17 -8.39
CA SER A 596 -12.21 12.37 -9.61
C SER A 596 -13.59 12.01 -10.18
N GLY A 597 -13.64 11.84 -11.49
CA GLY A 597 -14.82 11.40 -12.22
C GLY A 597 -14.40 10.56 -13.42
N TYR A 598 -15.02 9.40 -13.59
CA TYR A 598 -14.80 8.44 -14.65
C TYR A 598 -16.14 8.09 -15.30
N LEU A 599 -16.19 8.13 -16.62
CA LEU A 599 -17.30 7.63 -17.41
C LEU A 599 -16.78 6.54 -18.34
N ASP A 600 -17.26 5.32 -18.16
CA ASP A 600 -17.00 4.17 -19.04
C ASP A 600 -18.28 3.77 -19.77
N VAL A 601 -18.16 3.53 -21.07
CA VAL A 601 -19.22 2.95 -21.91
C VAL A 601 -18.66 1.72 -22.60
N THR A 602 -19.30 0.57 -22.36
CA THR A 602 -18.96 -0.72 -22.97
C THR A 602 -20.14 -1.22 -23.81
N TYR A 603 -19.86 -1.68 -25.03
CA TYR A 603 -20.85 -2.24 -25.93
C TYR A 603 -20.35 -3.54 -26.57
N ALA A 604 -21.01 -4.66 -26.27
CA ALA A 604 -20.67 -5.97 -26.81
C ALA A 604 -21.49 -6.30 -28.06
N ALA A 605 -20.84 -6.64 -29.16
CA ALA A 605 -21.48 -6.98 -30.43
C ALA A 605 -20.83 -8.21 -31.08
N ARG A 606 -21.42 -8.68 -32.18
CA ARG A 606 -20.73 -9.60 -33.11
C ARG A 606 -20.41 -8.87 -34.41
N VAL A 607 -19.14 -8.90 -34.81
CA VAL A 607 -18.64 -8.30 -36.06
C VAL A 607 -18.03 -9.45 -36.88
N PHE A 608 -18.54 -9.66 -38.10
CA PHE A 608 -18.20 -10.82 -38.95
C PHE A 608 -18.30 -12.19 -38.23
N GLY A 609 -19.24 -12.32 -37.29
CA GLY A 609 -19.46 -13.54 -36.49
C GLY A 609 -18.61 -13.65 -35.22
N HIS A 610 -17.53 -12.86 -35.10
CA HIS A 610 -16.65 -12.86 -33.92
C HIS A 610 -17.21 -11.95 -32.81
N PRO A 611 -17.08 -12.35 -31.52
CA PRO A 611 -17.45 -11.50 -30.40
C PRO A 611 -16.46 -10.33 -30.27
N VAL A 612 -16.98 -9.10 -30.33
CA VAL A 612 -16.20 -7.87 -30.26
C VAL A 612 -16.78 -6.98 -29.16
N THR A 613 -15.93 -6.52 -28.25
CA THR A 613 -16.32 -5.54 -27.23
C THR A 613 -15.71 -4.18 -27.56
N PHE A 614 -16.57 -3.20 -27.84
CA PHE A 614 -16.19 -1.80 -27.97
C PHE A 614 -16.18 -1.14 -26.60
N ARG A 615 -15.15 -0.36 -26.27
CA ARG A 615 -15.10 0.44 -25.04
C ARG A 615 -14.60 1.84 -25.33
N THR A 616 -15.28 2.82 -24.77
CA THR A 616 -14.92 4.24 -24.83
C THR A 616 -15.16 4.88 -23.47
N GLY A 617 -14.33 5.84 -23.09
CA GLY A 617 -14.46 6.50 -21.80
C GLY A 617 -13.58 7.73 -21.64
N GLY A 618 -13.79 8.39 -20.50
CA GLY A 618 -13.01 9.54 -20.10
C GLY A 618 -12.90 9.63 -18.58
N ALA A 619 -11.77 10.15 -18.11
CA ALA A 619 -11.51 10.47 -16.72
C ALA A 619 -11.06 11.92 -16.56
N SER A 620 -11.54 12.54 -15.50
CA SER A 620 -11.08 13.82 -14.98
C SER A 620 -10.58 13.61 -13.55
N LEU A 621 -9.41 14.15 -13.24
CA LEU A 621 -8.80 14.12 -11.92
C LEU A 621 -8.28 15.51 -11.59
N ARG A 622 -8.81 16.10 -10.51
CA ARG A 622 -8.43 17.42 -10.02
C ARG A 622 -7.88 17.29 -8.62
N MET A 623 -6.63 17.68 -8.44
CA MET A 623 -5.91 17.62 -7.16
C MET A 623 -5.63 19.03 -6.63
N PHE A 624 -5.85 19.22 -5.34
CA PHE A 624 -5.46 20.40 -4.59
C PHE A 624 -4.51 19.94 -3.49
N THR A 625 -3.26 20.40 -3.53
CA THR A 625 -2.28 20.14 -2.48
C THR A 625 -1.97 21.44 -1.77
N ASP A 626 -2.26 21.50 -0.48
CA ASP A 626 -1.91 22.61 0.40
C ASP A 626 -0.84 22.10 1.37
N ALA A 627 0.33 22.73 1.40
CA ALA A 627 1.38 22.42 2.36
C ALA A 627 1.73 23.69 3.15
N VAL A 628 1.93 23.52 4.45
CA VAL A 628 2.35 24.60 5.36
C VAL A 628 3.51 24.08 6.18
N THR A 629 4.67 24.67 5.96
CA THR A 629 5.87 24.47 6.78
C THR A 629 5.96 25.65 7.74
N ALA A 630 5.99 25.40 9.05
CA ALA A 630 6.41 26.43 9.99
C ALA A 630 7.86 26.80 9.72
N GLY A 631 8.24 28.05 9.96
CA GLY A 631 9.66 28.39 10.00
C GLY A 631 10.27 27.77 11.25
N SER A 632 11.29 26.92 11.11
CA SER A 632 12.03 26.33 12.22
C SER A 632 12.49 27.40 13.21
N ALA A 633 11.96 27.38 14.43
CA ALA A 633 12.17 28.42 15.42
C ALA A 633 13.35 28.10 16.37
N THR A 634 14.56 28.06 15.81
CA THR A 634 15.81 27.96 16.58
C THR A 634 15.97 29.16 17.51
N THR A 635 16.00 28.94 18.82
CA THR A 635 16.26 30.02 19.80
C THR A 635 17.14 29.57 20.96
N THR A 636 17.99 30.49 21.44
CA THR A 636 18.88 30.30 22.59
C THR A 636 18.28 30.83 23.90
N SER A 637 17.06 31.39 23.84
CA SER A 637 16.24 31.81 24.99
C SER A 637 14.77 31.63 24.63
N ALA A 638 13.93 31.27 25.62
CA ALA A 638 12.52 30.97 25.40
C ALA A 638 11.78 32.14 24.70
N PRO A 639 11.24 31.94 23.47
CA PRO A 639 10.65 33.02 22.69
C PRO A 639 9.21 33.30 23.13
N ARG A 640 8.77 34.56 22.98
CA ARG A 640 7.39 34.98 23.30
C ARG A 640 6.44 35.03 22.11
N ASP A 641 6.93 35.03 20.88
CA ASP A 641 6.10 35.17 19.67
C ASP A 641 6.63 34.31 18.51
N PHE A 642 5.81 33.38 18.01
CA PHE A 642 6.07 32.61 16.80
C PHE A 642 5.70 33.43 15.55
N LYS A 643 6.59 33.51 14.55
CA LYS A 643 6.33 34.24 13.28
C LYS A 643 5.80 33.34 12.16
N CYS A 644 5.07 33.98 11.25
CA CYS A 644 4.14 33.36 10.31
C CYS A 644 4.72 32.22 9.45
N PRO A 645 3.95 31.14 9.20
CA PRO A 645 4.36 30.06 8.31
C PRO A 645 4.27 30.46 6.83
N HIS A 646 5.08 29.82 5.99
CA HIS A 646 4.93 29.90 4.54
C HIS A 646 3.93 28.83 4.08
N SER A 647 2.94 29.25 3.30
CA SER A 647 1.94 28.34 2.72
C SER A 647 2.09 28.31 1.21
N PHE A 648 2.08 27.10 0.63
CA PHE A 648 2.07 26.92 -0.81
C PHE A 648 0.90 26.03 -1.23
N ARG A 649 0.27 26.39 -2.35
CA ARG A 649 -0.91 25.72 -2.89
C ARG A 649 -0.69 25.33 -4.34
N LEU A 650 -0.61 24.05 -4.60
CA LEU A 650 -0.54 23.50 -5.95
C LEU A 650 -1.94 23.06 -6.40
N LEU A 651 -2.33 23.48 -7.61
CA LEU A 651 -3.49 22.96 -8.33
C LEU A 651 -3.01 22.17 -9.54
N THR A 652 -3.42 20.91 -9.66
CA THR A 652 -3.18 20.09 -10.85
C THR A 652 -4.51 19.52 -11.35
N THR A 653 -4.73 19.58 -12.67
CA THR A 653 -5.91 18.98 -13.32
C THR A 653 -5.44 18.14 -14.48
N THR A 654 -5.86 16.88 -14.52
CA THR A 654 -5.53 15.92 -15.59
C THR A 654 -6.81 15.41 -16.22
N PHE A 655 -6.86 15.44 -17.55
CA PHE A 655 -7.89 14.80 -18.35
C PHE A 655 -7.25 13.65 -19.12
N SER A 656 -7.97 12.54 -19.22
CA SER A 656 -7.57 11.41 -20.06
C SER A 656 -8.81 10.81 -20.73
N THR A 657 -8.65 10.41 -21.98
CA THR A 657 -9.66 9.70 -22.76
C THR A 657 -9.04 8.42 -23.30
N TRP A 658 -9.84 7.37 -23.42
CA TRP A 658 -9.40 6.11 -24.03
C TRP A 658 -10.49 5.58 -24.96
N ILE A 659 -10.02 5.03 -26.08
CA ILE A 659 -10.81 4.26 -27.02
C ILE A 659 -10.02 2.99 -27.21
N SER A 660 -10.56 1.84 -26.78
CA SER A 660 -9.94 0.55 -27.07
C SER A 660 -10.66 -0.10 -28.24
N GLU A 661 -9.93 -0.32 -29.32
CA GLU A 661 -10.45 -1.01 -30.50
C GLU A 661 -10.67 -2.51 -30.21
N ALA A 662 -11.39 -3.17 -31.12
CA ALA A 662 -11.96 -4.51 -30.95
C ALA A 662 -10.97 -5.58 -30.43
N SER A 663 -11.06 -5.90 -29.14
CA SER A 663 -10.42 -7.11 -28.60
C SER A 663 -11.34 -8.31 -28.85
N PRO A 664 -10.90 -9.33 -29.61
CA PRO A 664 -11.66 -10.58 -29.70
C PRO A 664 -11.60 -11.29 -28.35
N VAL A 665 -12.76 -11.74 -27.86
CA VAL A 665 -12.80 -12.75 -26.80
C VAL A 665 -12.41 -14.08 -27.44
N THR A 666 -11.21 -14.57 -27.12
CA THR A 666 -10.66 -15.86 -27.61
C THR A 666 -11.18 -17.05 -26.82
#